data_AF-A0A5N7B292-F1
#
_entry.id   AF-A0A5N7B292-F1
#
_cell.length_a   1.000
_cell.length_b   1.000
_cell.length_c   1.000
_cell.angle_alpha   90.00
_cell.angle_beta   90.00
_cell.angle_gamma   90.00
#
_symmetry.space_group_name_H-M   'P 1'
#
loop_
_entity.id
_entity.type
_entity.pdbx_description
1 polymer ?
#
loop_
_entity_poly.entity_id
_entity_poly.type
_entity_poly.pdbx_seq_one_letter_code
_entity_poly.pdbx_strand_id
1 'polypeptide(L)'
;MSGVILARDKDSNEARFQCTWHVHDPTSDGEGRISWQSIDLFFKAGYKSPLFTWASGTENTRLAIEVSGNEEHLIDPQSLGSAAAFEFVADCLAAAGHENESAARLVVPRSPGYIARSDIIPLRLIDCPVAASAVSFAKAHQFFDNKDRTINTLQAALDVFTSSAGGVLLKAVNGTDIRTRHSQLAALDTELSNRLSFPWLSMQAPKRKTLALVEGGRNSPEFRGNGETVFTAAEALGVDMVVLDNPGHWLEGPRWAHWRKAFIPIECTLQSDEVFTRRVVDAIRAYDGHIDGLVTFCDHYQEPVAAAALELGLPATAPEVFALATDKFRLRKFEGHEAYRASTAEEAHHIVLEHQLEFPLIFKPCTGYLSEGVCRVENLAQIPAAVQLINVERHGAAFTIERYCDGPEVDANFVLCDGEVLHFEASDEFPKGADVNGGDGAVNSFIELGNVWPSHLPAEELTLLRDSLHQSLHKMGFRDGIFHLEARVANSSMEYAMGTNGRDLTERSTPAKGLPSAWLIEVNPRPPGIQMSDALKHSYGIDYWGLGLLFGLQDRERVRQLSYPFHQGAQYWSHAVFIPVPRGGTFDSDDVCLELFSRRPDLQECASWFHCYYTKGAQVLDPHTSGVNSWVAHFNVFSRVSRAHVLEIAETVQKEVRFSIV
;
A
#
# COMPACT_ATOMS: atom_id res chain seq x y z
N MET A 1 -21.39 31.26 17.22
CA MET A 1 -22.79 31.21 16.75
C MET A 1 -23.32 29.82 17.01
N SER A 2 -24.63 29.64 17.17
CA SER A 2 -25.21 28.32 17.45
C SER A 2 -26.55 28.12 16.74
N GLY A 3 -26.89 26.87 16.45
CA GLY A 3 -28.21 26.45 15.99
C GLY A 3 -28.57 25.07 16.56
N VAL A 4 -29.78 24.59 16.28
CA VAL A 4 -30.25 23.28 16.76
C VAL A 4 -30.52 22.37 15.58
N ILE A 5 -30.01 21.14 15.66
CA ILE A 5 -30.30 20.04 14.73
C ILE A 5 -31.20 19.02 15.45
N LEU A 6 -32.29 18.66 14.80
CA LEU A 6 -33.21 17.62 15.21
C LEU A 6 -32.87 16.35 14.44
N ALA A 7 -32.73 15.22 15.15
CA ALA A 7 -32.65 13.89 14.58
C ALA A 7 -33.88 13.11 14.99
N ARG A 8 -34.54 12.45 14.03
CA ARG A 8 -35.68 11.58 14.27
C ARG A 8 -35.43 10.19 13.72
N ASP A 9 -35.68 9.18 14.53
CA ASP A 9 -35.61 7.78 14.08
C ASP A 9 -36.86 7.38 13.28
N LYS A 10 -36.90 6.13 12.83
CA LYS A 10 -38.02 5.58 12.04
C LYS A 10 -39.38 5.65 12.75
N ASP A 11 -39.37 5.65 14.09
CA ASP A 11 -40.55 5.67 14.94
C ASP A 11 -40.88 7.12 15.38
N SER A 12 -40.19 8.11 14.79
CA SER A 12 -40.32 9.54 15.09
C SER A 12 -39.96 9.93 16.53
N ASN A 13 -39.16 9.12 17.23
CA ASN A 13 -38.54 9.56 18.47
C ASN A 13 -37.50 10.64 18.15
N GLU A 14 -37.42 11.68 18.98
CA GLU A 14 -36.59 12.84 18.71
C GLU A 14 -35.34 12.89 19.60
N ALA A 15 -34.23 13.34 18.99
CA ALA A 15 -33.03 13.80 19.67
C ALA A 15 -32.67 15.21 19.15
N ARG A 16 -32.25 16.11 20.04
CA ARG A 16 -31.97 17.52 19.78
C ARG A 16 -30.51 17.80 20.10
N PHE A 17 -29.81 18.41 19.16
CA PHE A 17 -28.38 18.70 19.27
C PHE A 17 -28.11 20.17 19.05
N GLN A 18 -27.38 20.79 19.96
CA GLN A 18 -26.83 22.12 19.75
C GLN A 18 -25.59 21.99 18.86
N CYS A 19 -25.55 22.74 17.77
CA CYS A 19 -24.40 22.83 16.88
C CYS A 19 -23.79 24.23 17.00
N THR A 20 -22.47 24.30 17.17
CA THR A 20 -21.69 25.55 17.07
C THR A 20 -20.55 25.35 16.07
N TRP A 21 -20.05 26.44 15.50
CA TRP A 21 -18.98 26.38 14.50
C TRP A 21 -17.96 27.50 14.68
N HIS A 22 -16.73 27.20 14.26
CA HIS A 22 -15.62 28.14 14.22
C HIS A 22 -14.91 28.07 12.87
N VAL A 23 -14.71 29.23 12.25
CA VAL A 23 -14.07 29.35 10.94
C VAL A 23 -12.65 29.84 11.17
N HIS A 24 -11.67 29.07 10.72
CA HIS A 24 -10.25 29.41 10.83
C HIS A 24 -9.78 30.23 9.64
N ASP A 25 -8.64 30.90 9.80
CA ASP A 25 -7.94 31.49 8.67
C ASP A 25 -7.43 30.41 7.71
N PRO A 26 -7.35 30.69 6.39
CA PRO A 26 -6.79 29.74 5.44
C PRO A 26 -5.35 29.35 5.78
N THR A 27 -5.08 28.05 5.74
CA THR A 27 -3.73 27.48 5.77
C THR A 27 -3.20 27.37 4.34
N SER A 28 -1.90 27.54 4.15
CA SER A 28 -1.22 27.35 2.87
C SER A 28 -0.04 26.40 3.07
N ASP A 29 0.29 25.62 2.04
CA ASP A 29 1.64 25.06 1.98
C ASP A 29 2.63 26.24 1.84
N GLY A 30 3.79 26.20 2.49
CA GLY A 30 4.68 27.38 2.58
C GLY A 30 5.15 27.96 1.23
N GLU A 31 4.92 27.24 0.13
CA GLU A 31 5.22 27.64 -1.25
C GLU A 31 4.02 28.26 -2.00
N GLY A 32 2.82 28.28 -1.40
CA GLY A 32 1.61 28.88 -1.99
C GLY A 32 0.99 28.07 -3.13
N ARG A 33 1.33 26.79 -3.28
CA ARG A 33 0.79 25.87 -4.29
C ARG A 33 -0.62 25.44 -3.93
N ILE A 34 -0.93 25.29 -2.64
CA ILE A 34 -2.26 24.93 -2.16
C ILE A 34 -2.63 25.71 -0.90
N SER A 35 -3.91 26.10 -0.82
CA SER A 35 -4.51 26.62 0.38
C SER A 35 -5.85 25.95 0.65
N TRP A 36 -6.13 25.72 1.93
CA TRP A 36 -7.43 25.25 2.42
C TRP A 36 -7.80 25.99 3.70
N GLN A 37 -9.10 26.02 4.00
CA GLN A 37 -9.66 26.58 5.20
C GLN A 37 -10.23 25.45 6.05
N SER A 38 -9.96 25.51 7.36
CA SER A 38 -10.55 24.60 8.34
C SER A 38 -11.80 25.23 8.94
N ILE A 39 -12.87 24.45 9.06
CA ILE A 39 -14.08 24.86 9.78
C ILE A 39 -14.39 23.79 10.82
N ASP A 40 -14.35 24.18 12.09
CA ASP A 40 -14.70 23.30 13.20
C ASP A 40 -16.21 23.33 13.42
N LEU A 41 -16.80 22.16 13.58
CA LEU A 41 -18.18 21.93 13.96
C LEU A 41 -18.20 21.19 15.30
N PHE A 42 -19.02 21.67 16.21
CA PHE A 42 -19.15 21.12 17.55
C PHE A 42 -20.60 20.76 17.80
N PHE A 43 -20.85 19.53 18.27
CA PHE A 43 -22.20 19.02 18.51
C PHE A 43 -22.36 18.54 19.95
N LYS A 44 -23.40 19.03 20.62
CA LYS A 44 -23.74 18.66 22.00
C LYS A 44 -25.19 18.21 22.09
N ALA A 45 -25.44 17.04 22.68
CA ALA A 45 -26.81 16.56 22.87
C ALA A 45 -27.52 17.40 23.95
N GLY A 46 -28.68 17.97 23.61
CA GLY A 46 -29.51 18.78 24.49
C GLY A 46 -30.67 18.00 25.09
N TYR A 47 -31.39 17.24 24.28
CA TYR A 47 -32.45 16.31 24.69
C TYR A 47 -32.36 15.06 23.82
N LYS A 48 -32.50 13.87 24.41
CA LYS A 48 -32.58 12.62 23.65
C LYS A 48 -33.71 11.78 24.23
N SER A 49 -34.72 11.47 23.43
CA SER A 49 -35.77 10.53 23.84
C SER A 49 -35.14 9.20 24.27
N PRO A 50 -35.54 8.58 25.40
CA PRO A 50 -35.03 7.27 25.81
C PRO A 50 -35.32 6.15 24.79
N LEU A 51 -36.32 6.36 23.93
CA LEU A 51 -36.69 5.43 22.87
C LEU A 51 -35.96 5.70 21.55
N PHE A 52 -35.24 6.82 21.45
CA PHE A 52 -34.49 7.15 20.24
C PHE A 52 -33.39 6.13 20.01
N THR A 53 -33.38 5.56 18.82
CA THR A 53 -32.31 4.68 18.37
C THR A 53 -31.72 5.19 17.07
N TRP A 54 -30.39 5.21 16.99
CA TRP A 54 -29.73 5.36 15.70
C TRP A 54 -30.02 4.10 14.89
N ALA A 55 -30.65 4.26 13.73
CA ALA A 55 -30.91 3.13 12.87
C ALA A 55 -29.60 2.64 12.24
N SER A 56 -29.50 1.34 11.96
CA SER A 56 -28.49 0.82 11.05
C SER A 56 -28.81 1.30 9.63
N GLY A 57 -27.97 2.19 9.07
CA GLY A 57 -28.16 2.74 7.73
C GLY A 57 -28.95 4.05 7.68
N THR A 58 -28.61 4.91 6.72
CA THR A 58 -29.07 6.30 6.57
C THR A 58 -30.55 6.49 6.27
N GLU A 59 -31.21 5.48 5.70
CA GLU A 59 -32.57 5.62 5.17
C GLU A 59 -33.65 5.83 6.26
N ASN A 60 -33.29 5.63 7.53
CA ASN A 60 -34.22 5.61 8.66
C ASN A 60 -33.99 6.73 9.68
N THR A 61 -33.04 7.64 9.45
CA THR A 61 -32.81 8.80 10.31
C THR A 61 -33.07 10.09 9.54
N ARG A 62 -34.01 10.91 10.03
CA ARG A 62 -34.34 12.22 9.45
C ARG A 62 -33.66 13.31 10.23
N LEU A 63 -32.93 14.19 9.53
CA LEU A 63 -32.24 15.33 10.12
C LEU A 63 -32.94 16.63 9.69
N ALA A 64 -33.06 17.59 10.60
CA ALA A 64 -33.62 18.91 10.30
C ALA A 64 -32.97 20.00 11.15
N ILE A 65 -32.89 21.22 10.62
CA ILE A 65 -32.52 22.42 11.37
C ILE A 65 -33.80 22.99 11.99
N GLU A 66 -33.77 23.27 13.28
CA GLU A 66 -34.84 24.00 13.96
C GLU A 66 -34.72 25.51 13.64
N VAL A 67 -35.79 26.07 13.09
CA VAL A 67 -35.92 27.50 12.77
C VAL A 67 -36.94 28.15 13.70
N SER A 68 -36.85 29.47 13.88
CA SER A 68 -37.79 30.22 14.72
C SER A 68 -39.24 30.01 14.27
N GLY A 69 -40.14 29.69 15.21
CA GLY A 69 -41.58 29.56 14.94
C GLY A 69 -42.08 28.15 14.62
N ASN A 70 -41.38 27.10 15.07
CA ASN A 70 -41.65 25.67 14.76
C ASN A 70 -41.49 25.31 13.27
N GLU A 71 -40.82 26.14 12.48
CA GLU A 71 -40.42 25.77 11.13
C GLU A 71 -39.14 24.93 11.17
N GLU A 72 -39.04 23.96 10.27
CA GLU A 72 -37.92 23.04 10.17
C GLU A 72 -37.40 22.99 8.74
N HIS A 73 -36.08 23.07 8.58
CA HIS A 73 -35.44 22.85 7.28
C HIS A 73 -34.83 21.46 7.26
N LEU A 74 -35.31 20.60 6.36
CA LEU A 74 -34.77 19.26 6.22
C LEU A 74 -33.30 19.30 5.76
N ILE A 75 -32.49 18.46 6.37
CA ILE A 75 -31.14 18.17 5.95
C ILE A 75 -31.22 16.85 5.18
N ASP A 76 -30.77 16.84 3.93
CA ASP A 76 -30.80 15.66 3.07
C ASP A 76 -29.47 15.52 2.31
N PRO A 77 -29.20 14.35 1.69
CA PRO A 77 -27.96 14.15 0.93
C PRO A 77 -27.73 15.16 -0.19
N GLN A 78 -28.78 15.74 -0.79
CA GLN A 78 -28.64 16.73 -1.86
C GLN A 78 -28.21 18.08 -1.29
N SER A 79 -28.76 18.50 -0.15
CA SER A 79 -28.42 19.78 0.48
C SER A 79 -26.98 19.79 1.03
N LEU A 80 -26.46 18.64 1.45
CA LEU A 80 -25.05 18.48 1.84
C LEU A 80 -24.11 18.13 0.67
N GLY A 81 -24.66 17.84 -0.51
CA GLY A 81 -23.92 17.56 -1.75
C GLY A 81 -23.54 16.09 -1.98
N SER A 82 -23.61 15.23 -0.95
CA SER A 82 -23.40 13.79 -1.07
C SER A 82 -24.05 13.00 0.07
N ALA A 83 -24.27 11.69 -0.16
CA ALA A 83 -24.69 10.76 0.90
C ALA A 83 -23.63 10.61 2.00
N ALA A 84 -22.34 10.57 1.62
CA ALA A 84 -21.23 10.49 2.56
C ALA A 84 -21.17 11.70 3.51
N ALA A 85 -21.49 12.91 3.03
CA ALA A 85 -21.59 14.10 3.87
C ALA A 85 -22.75 14.00 4.88
N PHE A 86 -23.90 13.46 4.46
CA PHE A 86 -25.03 13.22 5.35
C PHE A 86 -24.71 12.18 6.43
N GLU A 87 -24.07 11.08 6.05
CA GLU A 87 -23.58 10.03 6.96
C GLU A 87 -22.61 10.61 7.98
N PHE A 88 -21.66 11.41 7.52
CA PHE A 88 -20.69 12.06 8.40
C PHE A 88 -21.37 12.97 9.44
N VAL A 89 -22.38 13.76 9.05
CA VAL A 89 -23.15 14.56 10.02
C VAL A 89 -23.86 13.65 11.01
N ALA A 90 -24.51 12.58 10.56
CA ALA A 90 -25.17 11.62 11.44
C ALA A 90 -24.19 10.98 12.45
N ASP A 91 -23.00 10.59 12.00
CA ASP A 91 -21.93 10.04 12.86
C ASP A 91 -21.45 11.06 13.90
N CYS A 92 -21.29 12.32 13.49
CA CYS A 92 -20.93 13.40 14.41
C CYS A 92 -21.98 13.57 15.52
N LEU A 93 -23.27 13.54 15.16
CA LEU A 93 -24.38 13.62 16.11
C LEU A 93 -24.45 12.36 16.99
N ALA A 94 -24.18 11.18 16.43
CA ALA A 94 -24.18 9.93 17.16
C ALA A 94 -23.06 9.87 18.21
N ALA A 95 -21.90 10.46 17.91
CA ALA A 95 -20.79 10.62 18.83
C ALA A 95 -21.03 11.69 19.92
N ALA A 96 -22.03 12.57 19.76
CA ALA A 96 -22.33 13.62 20.72
C ALA A 96 -23.17 13.11 21.89
N GLY A 97 -22.72 13.40 23.11
CA GLY A 97 -23.43 13.13 24.37
C GLY A 97 -23.92 14.41 25.05
N HIS A 98 -24.62 14.23 26.18
CA HIS A 98 -25.06 15.35 27.03
C HIS A 98 -23.89 16.03 27.74
N GLU A 99 -22.93 15.24 28.24
CA GLU A 99 -21.74 15.72 28.95
C GLU A 99 -20.53 15.90 28.02
N ASN A 100 -20.48 15.13 26.93
CA ASN A 100 -19.36 15.11 25.99
C ASN A 100 -19.79 15.64 24.62
N GLU A 101 -19.22 16.76 24.22
CA GLU A 101 -19.39 17.33 22.88
C GLU A 101 -18.54 16.56 21.86
N SER A 102 -19.10 16.22 20.69
CA SER A 102 -18.31 15.75 19.55
C SER A 102 -17.78 16.94 18.75
N ALA A 103 -16.59 16.79 18.17
CA ALA A 103 -15.97 17.79 17.32
C ALA A 103 -15.63 17.19 15.96
N ALA A 104 -15.91 17.94 14.91
CA ALA A 104 -15.54 17.61 13.55
C ALA A 104 -14.87 18.82 12.88
N ARG A 105 -14.06 18.55 11.87
CA ARG A 105 -13.41 19.59 11.06
C ARG A 105 -13.66 19.34 9.59
N LEU A 106 -14.11 20.36 8.88
CA LEU A 106 -14.20 20.36 7.43
C LEU A 106 -12.92 20.91 6.81
N VAL A 107 -12.47 20.29 5.73
CA VAL A 107 -11.35 20.76 4.90
C VAL A 107 -11.93 21.38 3.64
N VAL A 108 -11.85 22.71 3.53
CA VAL A 108 -12.44 23.48 2.43
C VAL A 108 -11.33 24.02 1.52
N PRO A 109 -11.20 23.52 0.28
CA PRO A 109 -10.29 24.10 -0.71
C PRO A 109 -10.45 25.62 -0.87
N ARG A 110 -9.34 26.34 -0.79
CA ARG A 110 -9.22 27.78 -1.13
C ARG A 110 -8.37 28.00 -2.38
N SER A 111 -7.58 27.04 -2.81
CA SER A 111 -7.06 27.05 -4.18
C SER A 111 -8.15 26.60 -5.15
N PRO A 112 -8.37 27.27 -6.29
CA PRO A 112 -9.22 26.74 -7.33
C PRO A 112 -8.53 25.58 -8.05
N GLY A 113 -9.29 24.58 -8.48
CA GLY A 113 -8.74 23.46 -9.24
C GLY A 113 -9.56 22.18 -9.15
N TYR A 114 -9.26 21.27 -10.06
CA TYR A 114 -9.70 19.88 -10.07
C TYR A 114 -8.93 19.07 -9.05
N ILE A 115 -9.65 18.25 -8.30
CA ILE A 115 -9.04 17.35 -7.32
C ILE A 115 -8.26 16.23 -8.02
N ALA A 116 -7.01 16.01 -7.58
CA ALA A 116 -6.16 14.96 -8.12
C ALA A 116 -6.76 13.56 -7.89
N ARG A 117 -7.41 13.39 -6.73
CA ARG A 117 -8.08 12.16 -6.31
C ARG A 117 -9.21 12.46 -5.33
N SER A 118 -10.38 11.86 -5.51
CA SER A 118 -11.55 12.22 -4.71
C SER A 118 -11.41 11.87 -3.24
N ASP A 119 -10.74 10.79 -2.88
CA ASP A 119 -10.56 10.32 -1.50
C ASP A 119 -9.28 10.85 -0.84
N ILE A 120 -8.65 11.91 -1.37
CA ILE A 120 -7.34 12.36 -0.88
C ILE A 120 -7.34 12.73 0.60
N ILE A 121 -8.46 13.23 1.14
CA ILE A 121 -8.58 13.56 2.57
C ILE A 121 -8.51 12.31 3.45
N PRO A 122 -9.42 11.32 3.32
CA PRO A 122 -9.32 10.08 4.10
C PRO A 122 -8.02 9.31 3.83
N LEU A 123 -7.56 9.23 2.57
CA LEU A 123 -6.31 8.55 2.22
C LEU A 123 -5.10 9.10 3.00
N ARG A 124 -5.00 10.43 3.14
CA ARG A 124 -3.87 11.07 3.84
C ARG A 124 -4.00 11.03 5.35
N LEU A 125 -5.22 10.87 5.88
CA LEU A 125 -5.50 10.84 7.32
C LEU A 125 -5.58 9.43 7.92
N ILE A 126 -5.20 8.41 7.16
CA ILE A 126 -5.01 7.05 7.68
C ILE A 126 -4.07 7.09 8.90
N ASP A 127 -4.50 6.42 9.96
CA ASP A 127 -3.86 6.37 11.28
C ASP A 127 -3.57 7.74 11.93
N CYS A 128 -4.30 8.80 11.54
CA CYS A 128 -4.19 10.10 12.21
C CYS A 128 -4.54 9.96 13.71
N PRO A 129 -3.63 10.30 14.65
CA PRO A 129 -3.80 9.97 16.07
C PRO A 129 -5.06 10.55 16.71
N VAL A 130 -5.49 11.72 16.23
CA VAL A 130 -6.63 12.49 16.77
C VAL A 130 -7.94 12.27 16.01
N ALA A 131 -7.90 11.62 14.84
CA ALA A 131 -9.09 11.34 14.04
C ALA A 131 -9.75 10.02 14.50
N ALA A 132 -11.06 10.05 14.74
CA ALA A 132 -11.89 8.86 14.86
C ALA A 132 -12.27 8.32 13.48
N SER A 133 -12.61 9.21 12.56
CA SER A 133 -12.85 8.89 11.15
C SER A 133 -12.53 10.10 10.27
N ALA A 134 -12.26 9.84 9.00
CA ALA A 134 -12.14 10.84 7.95
C ALA A 134 -12.98 10.38 6.75
N VAL A 135 -13.69 11.31 6.12
CA VAL A 135 -14.64 11.01 5.03
C VAL A 135 -14.40 11.98 3.89
N SER A 136 -14.42 11.48 2.66
CA SER A 136 -14.43 12.32 1.47
C SER A 136 -15.84 12.75 1.10
N PHE A 137 -15.99 14.00 0.69
CA PHE A 137 -17.21 14.52 0.07
C PHE A 137 -17.00 14.83 -1.42
N ALA A 138 -15.76 14.76 -1.88
CA ALA A 138 -15.40 15.09 -3.24
C ALA A 138 -15.78 13.95 -4.20
N LYS A 139 -16.13 14.33 -5.44
CA LYS A 139 -16.29 13.39 -6.56
C LYS A 139 -15.01 13.34 -7.37
N ALA A 140 -14.77 12.22 -8.05
CA ALA A 140 -13.66 12.14 -8.99
C ALA A 140 -13.77 13.27 -10.03
N HIS A 141 -12.65 13.95 -10.28
CA HIS A 141 -12.56 15.08 -11.22
C HIS A 141 -13.44 16.29 -10.84
N GLN A 142 -13.85 16.43 -9.58
CA GLN A 142 -14.55 17.63 -9.11
C GLN A 142 -13.65 18.86 -9.13
N PHE A 143 -14.20 19.98 -9.59
CA PHE A 143 -13.58 21.30 -9.53
C PHE A 143 -14.05 22.09 -8.30
N PHE A 144 -13.13 22.77 -7.63
CA PHE A 144 -13.40 23.71 -6.54
C PHE A 144 -13.10 25.14 -7.00
N ASP A 145 -14.00 26.09 -6.70
CA ASP A 145 -14.00 27.45 -7.29
C ASP A 145 -13.58 28.58 -6.33
N ASN A 146 -13.09 28.25 -5.13
CA ASN A 146 -12.59 29.18 -4.10
C ASN A 146 -13.62 30.26 -3.64
N LYS A 147 -14.93 30.00 -3.75
CA LYS A 147 -15.90 31.01 -3.30
C LYS A 147 -15.81 31.26 -1.79
N ASP A 148 -15.64 32.52 -1.40
CA ASP A 148 -15.84 32.97 -0.02
C ASP A 148 -17.31 32.80 0.36
N ARG A 149 -17.53 32.23 1.55
CA ARG A 149 -18.87 32.13 2.12
C ARG A 149 -18.85 32.73 3.52
N THR A 150 -19.79 33.64 3.78
CA THR A 150 -20.01 34.15 5.13
C THR A 150 -20.85 33.15 5.92
N ILE A 151 -20.30 32.59 6.99
CA ILE A 151 -20.93 31.50 7.75
C ILE A 151 -21.54 32.05 9.04
N ASN A 152 -22.69 32.71 8.91
CA ASN A 152 -23.37 33.37 10.04
C ASN A 152 -24.57 32.58 10.60
N THR A 153 -25.02 31.53 9.92
CA THR A 153 -26.17 30.71 10.31
C THR A 153 -25.81 29.24 10.27
N LEU A 154 -26.59 28.39 10.95
CA LEU A 154 -26.40 26.94 10.92
C LEU A 154 -26.60 26.39 9.51
N GLN A 155 -27.59 26.91 8.77
CA GLN A 155 -27.77 26.56 7.35
C GLN A 155 -26.51 26.86 6.55
N ALA A 156 -25.93 28.06 6.69
CA ALA A 156 -24.70 28.42 5.99
C ALA A 156 -23.51 27.51 6.39
N ALA A 157 -23.45 27.06 7.65
CA ALA A 157 -22.42 26.11 8.11
C ALA A 157 -22.60 24.72 7.49
N LEU A 158 -23.84 24.27 7.28
CA LEU A 158 -24.13 23.00 6.61
C LEU A 158 -23.96 23.09 5.09
N ASP A 159 -24.26 24.24 4.48
CA ASP A 159 -24.06 24.45 3.03
C ASP A 159 -22.58 24.33 2.63
N VAL A 160 -21.64 24.52 3.56
CA VAL A 160 -20.19 24.40 3.34
C VAL A 160 -19.76 22.98 2.98
N PHE A 161 -20.52 21.95 3.37
CA PHE A 161 -20.23 20.56 2.98
C PHE A 161 -20.14 20.41 1.46
N THR A 162 -20.98 21.12 0.71
CA THR A 162 -20.99 21.12 -0.76
C THR A 162 -19.69 21.63 -1.39
N SER A 163 -18.93 22.45 -0.66
CA SER A 163 -17.65 23.03 -1.07
C SER A 163 -16.46 22.42 -0.36
N SER A 164 -16.67 21.43 0.51
CA SER A 164 -15.61 20.77 1.28
C SER A 164 -15.06 19.58 0.50
N ALA A 165 -13.76 19.34 0.59
CA ALA A 165 -13.15 18.13 0.02
C ALA A 165 -13.42 16.90 0.91
N GLY A 166 -13.50 17.11 2.23
CA GLY A 166 -13.77 16.06 3.20
C GLY A 166 -13.95 16.60 4.62
N GLY A 167 -14.25 15.69 5.54
CA GLY A 167 -14.46 15.97 6.95
C GLY A 167 -13.71 14.98 7.84
N VAL A 168 -13.34 15.43 9.03
CA VAL A 168 -12.62 14.65 10.05
C VAL A 168 -13.41 14.69 11.35
N LEU A 169 -13.86 13.54 11.85
CA LEU A 169 -14.45 13.43 13.18
C LEU A 169 -13.32 13.15 14.18
N LEU A 170 -13.25 13.93 15.26
CA LEU A 170 -12.20 13.77 16.27
C LEU A 170 -12.55 12.66 17.27
N LYS A 171 -11.52 11.98 17.80
CA LYS A 171 -11.68 11.02 18.89
C LYS A 171 -12.30 11.66 20.12
N ALA A 172 -13.20 10.92 20.77
CA ALA A 172 -13.82 11.35 22.01
C ALA A 172 -12.77 11.70 23.08
N VAL A 173 -13.04 12.74 23.85
CA VAL A 173 -12.21 13.14 25.00
C VAL A 173 -12.86 12.58 26.26
N ASN A 174 -12.09 11.88 27.09
CA ASN A 174 -12.56 11.47 28.40
C ASN A 174 -12.53 12.69 29.34
N GLY A 175 -13.72 13.24 29.64
CA GLY A 175 -13.91 14.34 30.57
C GLY A 175 -14.17 15.70 29.92
N THR A 176 -14.63 16.66 30.72
CA THR A 176 -15.05 18.01 30.29
C THR A 176 -13.91 19.03 30.19
N ASP A 177 -12.63 18.60 30.18
CA ASP A 177 -11.50 19.54 30.13
C ASP A 177 -11.36 20.16 28.72
N ILE A 178 -11.77 21.42 28.62
CA ILE A 178 -11.66 22.27 27.42
C ILE A 178 -10.22 22.33 26.91
N ARG A 179 -9.20 22.24 27.79
CA ARG A 179 -7.80 22.24 27.38
C ARG A 179 -7.44 21.01 26.55
N THR A 180 -8.03 19.87 26.85
CA THR A 180 -7.78 18.63 26.09
C THR A 180 -8.35 18.72 24.68
N ARG A 181 -9.54 19.31 24.49
CA ARG A 181 -10.13 19.54 23.16
C ARG A 181 -9.33 20.55 22.35
N HIS A 182 -8.90 21.65 22.96
CA HIS A 182 -8.06 22.64 22.30
C HIS A 182 -6.73 22.02 21.81
N SER A 183 -6.09 21.21 22.67
CA SER A 183 -4.88 20.47 22.29
C SER A 183 -5.11 19.46 21.16
N GLN A 184 -6.25 18.76 21.12
CA GLN A 184 -6.59 17.86 20.01
C GLN A 184 -6.76 18.62 18.68
N LEU A 185 -7.40 19.78 18.69
CA LEU A 185 -7.59 20.60 17.49
C LEU A 185 -6.25 21.16 16.99
N ALA A 186 -5.38 21.62 17.90
CA ALA A 186 -4.03 22.06 17.56
C ALA A 186 -3.16 20.92 17.01
N ALA A 187 -3.30 19.71 17.55
CA ALA A 187 -2.67 18.52 16.99
C ALA A 187 -3.23 18.21 15.59
N LEU A 188 -4.54 18.35 15.36
CA LEU A 188 -5.13 18.20 14.03
C LEU A 188 -4.62 19.26 13.05
N ASP A 189 -4.39 20.50 13.46
CA ASP A 189 -3.75 21.53 12.61
C ASP A 189 -2.35 21.07 12.16
N THR A 190 -1.58 20.51 13.09
CA THR A 190 -0.23 19.98 12.80
C THR A 190 -0.30 18.81 11.81
N GLU A 191 -1.23 17.87 12.01
CA GLU A 191 -1.43 16.73 11.13
C GLU A 191 -1.92 17.14 9.74
N LEU A 192 -2.89 18.06 9.63
CA LEU A 192 -3.37 18.55 8.34
C LEU A 192 -2.26 19.28 7.58
N SER A 193 -1.47 20.10 8.27
CA SER A 193 -0.31 20.76 7.66
C SER A 193 0.72 19.73 7.17
N ASN A 194 1.07 18.74 7.98
CA ASN A 194 2.01 17.68 7.61
C ASN A 194 1.53 16.86 6.39
N ARG A 195 0.22 16.60 6.32
CA ARG A 195 -0.36 15.60 5.40
C ARG A 195 -0.94 16.22 4.13
N LEU A 196 -1.40 17.47 4.15
CA LEU A 196 -2.10 18.12 3.03
C LEU A 196 -1.34 19.29 2.40
N SER A 197 -0.13 19.62 2.87
CA SER A 197 0.73 20.66 2.28
C SER A 197 1.43 20.20 0.99
N PHE A 198 0.65 19.84 -0.02
CA PHE A 198 1.12 19.44 -1.35
C PHE A 198 0.03 19.77 -2.40
N PRO A 199 0.35 19.88 -3.70
CA PRO A 199 -0.59 20.37 -4.71
C PRO A 199 -1.63 19.30 -5.12
N TRP A 200 -2.58 18.93 -4.25
CA TRP A 200 -3.65 17.97 -4.56
C TRP A 200 -4.83 18.55 -5.38
N LEU A 201 -4.70 19.79 -5.85
CA LEU A 201 -5.60 20.44 -6.82
C LEU A 201 -4.79 20.92 -8.03
N SER A 202 -5.38 20.86 -9.23
CA SER A 202 -4.80 21.42 -10.45
C SER A 202 -5.83 22.17 -11.30
N MET A 203 -5.41 23.23 -11.99
CA MET A 203 -6.24 23.90 -12.99
C MET A 203 -6.40 23.08 -14.28
N GLN A 204 -5.58 22.05 -14.48
CA GLN A 204 -5.71 21.14 -15.61
C GLN A 204 -6.90 20.21 -15.42
N ALA A 205 -7.86 20.28 -16.34
CA ALA A 205 -9.03 19.41 -16.32
C ALA A 205 -8.61 17.95 -16.58
N PRO A 206 -8.83 17.03 -15.62
CA PRO A 206 -8.53 15.62 -15.84
C PRO A 206 -9.52 15.05 -16.87
N LYS A 207 -9.06 14.04 -17.61
CA LYS A 207 -9.90 13.27 -18.52
C LYS A 207 -10.18 11.92 -17.91
N ARG A 208 -11.46 11.51 -17.90
CA ARG A 208 -11.84 10.12 -17.62
C ARG A 208 -11.32 9.23 -18.75
N LYS A 209 -10.51 8.25 -18.39
CA LYS A 209 -9.83 7.32 -19.30
C LYS A 209 -10.16 5.88 -18.95
N THR A 210 -10.03 4.98 -19.92
CA THR A 210 -10.21 3.54 -19.74
C THR A 210 -8.87 2.82 -19.73
N LEU A 211 -8.56 2.10 -18.66
CA LEU A 211 -7.34 1.32 -18.49
C LEU A 211 -7.67 -0.18 -18.56
N ALA A 212 -6.96 -0.91 -19.41
CA ALA A 212 -6.98 -2.37 -19.42
C ALA A 212 -5.94 -2.91 -18.43
N LEU A 213 -6.38 -3.81 -17.52
CA LEU A 213 -5.53 -4.48 -16.55
C LEU A 213 -5.52 -5.99 -16.85
N VAL A 214 -4.33 -6.53 -17.12
CA VAL A 214 -4.09 -7.97 -17.29
C VAL A 214 -3.66 -8.55 -15.94
N GLU A 215 -4.41 -9.55 -15.47
CA GLU A 215 -4.38 -10.07 -14.10
C GLU A 215 -4.97 -9.04 -13.10
N GLY A 216 -6.23 -9.24 -12.74
CA GLY A 216 -7.04 -8.37 -11.89
C GLY A 216 -6.92 -8.66 -10.39
N GLY A 217 -5.90 -9.44 -9.99
CA GLY A 217 -5.63 -9.85 -8.63
C GLY A 217 -6.16 -11.24 -8.27
N ARG A 218 -5.25 -12.17 -7.98
CA ARG A 218 -5.54 -13.57 -7.61
C ARG A 218 -6.59 -13.81 -6.53
N ASN A 219 -6.66 -12.92 -5.53
CA ASN A 219 -7.54 -13.09 -4.36
C ASN A 219 -8.61 -12.01 -4.34
N SER A 220 -9.84 -12.41 -4.04
CA SER A 220 -10.95 -11.46 -3.87
C SER A 220 -10.78 -10.63 -2.58
N PRO A 221 -11.47 -9.48 -2.47
CA PRO A 221 -11.47 -8.67 -1.24
C PRO A 221 -11.90 -9.42 0.02
N GLU A 222 -12.70 -10.49 -0.12
CA GLU A 222 -13.14 -11.33 0.99
C GLU A 222 -11.96 -12.01 1.71
N PHE A 223 -10.87 -12.20 0.98
CA PHE A 223 -9.62 -12.74 1.48
C PHE A 223 -8.55 -11.65 1.57
N ARG A 224 -8.92 -10.38 1.78
CA ARG A 224 -8.00 -9.23 1.88
C ARG A 224 -6.95 -9.18 0.76
N GLY A 225 -7.35 -9.59 -0.45
CA GLY A 225 -6.51 -9.49 -1.64
C GLY A 225 -6.24 -8.05 -2.05
N ASN A 226 -5.38 -7.85 -3.04
CA ASN A 226 -5.05 -6.52 -3.55
C ASN A 226 -6.20 -5.86 -4.35
N GLY A 227 -7.22 -6.61 -4.74
CA GLY A 227 -8.33 -6.13 -5.57
C GLY A 227 -8.98 -4.86 -5.01
N GLU A 228 -9.35 -4.85 -3.72
CA GLU A 228 -9.98 -3.68 -3.11
C GLU A 228 -9.10 -2.42 -3.24
N THR A 229 -7.80 -2.53 -2.99
CA THR A 229 -6.87 -1.40 -3.12
C THR A 229 -6.79 -0.88 -4.55
N VAL A 230 -6.68 -1.75 -5.55
CA VAL A 230 -6.57 -1.35 -6.96
C VAL A 230 -7.86 -0.71 -7.47
N PHE A 231 -9.01 -1.30 -7.19
CA PHE A 231 -10.27 -0.85 -7.79
C PHE A 231 -10.87 0.37 -7.07
N THR A 232 -10.70 0.49 -5.74
CA THR A 232 -11.05 1.73 -5.02
C THR A 232 -10.14 2.88 -5.43
N ALA A 233 -8.84 2.61 -5.64
CA ALA A 233 -7.91 3.56 -6.22
C ALA A 233 -8.35 4.05 -7.60
N ALA A 234 -8.79 3.15 -8.49
CA ALA A 234 -9.28 3.47 -9.83
C ALA A 234 -10.54 4.34 -9.77
N GLU A 235 -11.51 3.98 -8.93
CA GLU A 235 -12.74 4.75 -8.72
C GLU A 235 -12.43 6.17 -8.24
N ALA A 236 -11.58 6.31 -7.22
CA ALA A 236 -11.21 7.61 -6.66
C ALA A 236 -10.42 8.50 -7.64
N LEU A 237 -9.70 7.89 -8.58
CA LEU A 237 -9.01 8.57 -9.67
C LEU A 237 -9.92 8.86 -10.87
N GLY A 238 -11.14 8.34 -10.89
CA GLY A 238 -12.05 8.44 -12.04
C GLY A 238 -11.53 7.69 -13.27
N VAL A 239 -11.01 6.48 -13.07
CA VAL A 239 -10.51 5.59 -14.13
C VAL A 239 -11.51 4.45 -14.36
N ASP A 240 -11.85 4.22 -15.62
CA ASP A 240 -12.66 3.06 -16.02
C ASP A 240 -11.75 1.84 -16.18
N MET A 241 -12.09 0.73 -15.52
CA MET A 241 -11.27 -0.49 -15.57
C MET A 241 -11.85 -1.54 -16.53
N VAL A 242 -11.06 -1.99 -17.50
CA VAL A 242 -11.33 -3.22 -18.28
C VAL A 242 -10.39 -4.29 -17.76
N VAL A 243 -10.90 -5.44 -17.35
CA VAL A 243 -10.08 -6.48 -16.72
C VAL A 243 -9.99 -7.70 -17.62
N LEU A 244 -8.77 -8.18 -17.85
CA LEU A 244 -8.46 -9.39 -18.58
C LEU A 244 -7.95 -10.44 -17.60
N ASP A 245 -8.72 -11.51 -17.40
CA ASP A 245 -8.35 -12.57 -16.47
C ASP A 245 -9.02 -13.91 -16.82
N ASN A 246 -8.63 -14.96 -16.10
CA ASN A 246 -9.14 -16.31 -16.23
C ASN A 246 -10.67 -16.37 -16.16
N PRO A 247 -11.34 -17.18 -17.00
CA PRO A 247 -12.74 -17.52 -16.81
C PRO A 247 -12.99 -18.05 -15.39
N GLY A 248 -14.05 -17.59 -14.74
CA GLY A 248 -14.38 -17.91 -13.35
C GLY A 248 -13.71 -16.99 -12.31
N HIS A 249 -12.93 -15.99 -12.72
CA HIS A 249 -12.35 -15.01 -11.81
C HIS A 249 -13.44 -14.26 -11.02
N TRP A 250 -13.16 -13.85 -9.78
CA TRP A 250 -14.15 -13.25 -8.88
C TRP A 250 -14.71 -11.90 -9.39
N LEU A 251 -14.01 -11.24 -10.30
CA LEU A 251 -14.50 -10.04 -11.00
C LEU A 251 -15.54 -10.38 -12.07
N GLU A 252 -15.57 -11.57 -12.66
CA GLU A 252 -16.50 -11.90 -13.74
C GLU A 252 -17.97 -11.86 -13.27
N GLY A 253 -18.22 -12.19 -12.00
CA GLY A 253 -19.54 -12.19 -11.39
C GLY A 253 -20.12 -10.79 -11.09
N PRO A 254 -21.41 -10.73 -10.68
CA PRO A 254 -22.12 -9.46 -10.46
C PRO A 254 -21.70 -8.74 -9.16
N ARG A 255 -21.17 -9.46 -8.17
CA ARG A 255 -20.85 -8.93 -6.83
C ARG A 255 -19.91 -7.73 -6.89
N TRP A 256 -18.90 -7.80 -7.74
CA TRP A 256 -17.85 -6.79 -7.89
C TRP A 256 -17.90 -6.07 -9.25
N ALA A 257 -19.03 -6.17 -9.96
CA ALA A 257 -19.18 -5.59 -11.30
C ALA A 257 -19.10 -4.06 -11.29
N HIS A 258 -19.39 -3.40 -10.17
CA HIS A 258 -19.31 -1.93 -10.03
C HIS A 258 -17.89 -1.38 -10.16
N TRP A 259 -16.86 -2.20 -9.92
CA TRP A 259 -15.45 -1.82 -10.02
C TRP A 259 -14.86 -1.90 -11.43
N ARG A 260 -15.59 -2.49 -12.38
CA ARG A 260 -15.12 -2.67 -13.75
C ARG A 260 -16.15 -2.21 -14.77
N LYS A 261 -15.65 -1.66 -15.85
CA LYS A 261 -16.42 -1.36 -17.05
C LYS A 261 -16.69 -2.61 -17.88
N ALA A 262 -15.71 -3.52 -17.96
CA ALA A 262 -15.84 -4.80 -18.65
C ALA A 262 -14.91 -5.85 -18.05
N PHE A 263 -15.28 -7.12 -18.20
CA PHE A 263 -14.42 -8.27 -17.94
C PHE A 263 -14.28 -9.05 -19.24
N ILE A 264 -13.05 -9.33 -19.65
CA ILE A 264 -12.73 -10.06 -20.87
C ILE A 264 -12.02 -11.35 -20.46
N PRO A 265 -12.67 -12.51 -20.59
CA PRO A 265 -12.07 -13.77 -20.17
C PRO A 265 -10.90 -14.14 -21.09
N ILE A 266 -9.71 -14.33 -20.51
CA ILE A 266 -8.53 -14.87 -21.18
C ILE A 266 -7.82 -15.86 -20.24
N GLU A 267 -7.14 -16.86 -20.79
CA GLU A 267 -6.31 -17.72 -19.95
C GLU A 267 -5.03 -16.98 -19.53
N CYS A 268 -4.88 -16.73 -18.23
CA CYS A 268 -3.67 -16.22 -17.59
C CYS A 268 -2.91 -17.41 -16.98
N THR A 269 -1.86 -17.85 -17.69
CA THR A 269 -1.03 -19.02 -17.36
C THR A 269 0.31 -18.63 -16.73
N LEU A 270 1.00 -19.56 -16.07
CA LEU A 270 2.37 -19.32 -15.59
C LEU A 270 3.37 -19.02 -16.71
N GLN A 271 3.09 -19.52 -17.92
CA GLN A 271 3.83 -19.20 -19.12
C GLN A 271 3.33 -17.89 -19.72
N SER A 272 4.25 -17.01 -20.08
CA SER A 272 3.98 -15.66 -20.55
C SER A 272 4.74 -15.34 -21.83
N ASP A 273 4.62 -16.24 -22.81
CA ASP A 273 5.32 -16.21 -24.09
C ASP A 273 4.60 -15.36 -25.17
N GLU A 274 5.05 -15.47 -26.42
CA GLU A 274 4.41 -14.83 -27.57
C GLU A 274 2.95 -15.27 -27.77
N VAL A 275 2.58 -16.48 -27.35
CA VAL A 275 1.19 -16.97 -27.43
C VAL A 275 0.32 -16.21 -26.43
N PHE A 276 0.80 -16.00 -25.20
CA PHE A 276 0.12 -15.15 -24.23
C PHE A 276 -0.02 -13.71 -24.72
N THR A 277 1.05 -13.14 -25.29
CA THR A 277 1.02 -11.80 -25.91
C THR A 277 -0.07 -11.69 -26.96
N ARG A 278 -0.12 -12.65 -27.90
CA ARG A 278 -1.13 -12.69 -28.97
C ARG A 278 -2.55 -12.78 -28.42
N ARG A 279 -2.76 -13.58 -27.38
CA ARG A 279 -4.06 -13.74 -26.70
C ARG A 279 -4.56 -12.40 -26.15
N VAL A 280 -3.70 -11.63 -25.48
CA VAL A 280 -4.03 -10.29 -24.98
C VAL A 280 -4.40 -9.36 -26.14
N VAL A 281 -3.61 -9.33 -27.21
CA VAL A 281 -3.88 -8.49 -28.39
C VAL A 281 -5.22 -8.84 -29.05
N ASP A 282 -5.50 -10.13 -29.27
CA ASP A 282 -6.75 -10.58 -29.87
C ASP A 282 -7.96 -10.23 -29.00
N ALA A 283 -7.84 -10.42 -27.69
CA ALA A 283 -8.88 -10.07 -26.73
C ALA A 283 -9.21 -8.58 -26.74
N ILE A 284 -8.19 -7.71 -26.78
CA ILE A 284 -8.39 -6.26 -26.86
C ILE A 284 -8.94 -5.84 -28.23
N ARG A 285 -8.48 -6.42 -29.35
CA ARG A 285 -9.01 -6.10 -30.69
C ARG A 285 -10.47 -6.51 -30.86
N ALA A 286 -10.91 -7.55 -30.14
CA ALA A 286 -12.29 -8.00 -30.13
C ALA A 286 -13.20 -7.19 -29.18
N TYR A 287 -12.63 -6.30 -28.34
CA TYR A 287 -13.40 -5.45 -27.45
C TYR A 287 -13.92 -4.22 -28.20
N ASP A 288 -15.24 -4.04 -28.24
CA ASP A 288 -15.92 -2.93 -28.94
C ASP A 288 -15.78 -1.57 -28.23
N GLY A 289 -15.05 -1.50 -27.11
CA GLY A 289 -14.82 -0.26 -26.36
C GLY A 289 -13.44 0.36 -26.58
N HIS A 290 -13.29 1.61 -26.16
CA HIS A 290 -12.03 2.34 -26.22
C HIS A 290 -11.14 2.06 -25.01
N ILE A 291 -9.84 1.93 -25.23
CA ILE A 291 -8.80 1.75 -24.20
C ILE A 291 -7.72 2.80 -24.41
N ASP A 292 -7.35 3.49 -23.33
CA ASP A 292 -6.33 4.54 -23.30
C ASP A 292 -4.96 4.02 -22.83
N GLY A 293 -4.91 2.84 -22.20
CA GLY A 293 -3.68 2.21 -21.72
C GLY A 293 -3.88 0.74 -21.38
N LEU A 294 -2.78 -0.01 -21.33
CA LEU A 294 -2.75 -1.44 -21.00
C LEU A 294 -1.60 -1.68 -20.03
N VAL A 295 -1.90 -2.29 -18.88
CA VAL A 295 -0.90 -2.58 -17.83
C VAL A 295 -1.11 -3.97 -17.22
N THR A 296 -0.07 -4.41 -16.52
CA THR A 296 -0.12 -5.51 -15.55
C THR A 296 0.72 -5.13 -14.35
N PHE A 297 0.46 -5.76 -13.21
CA PHE A 297 1.32 -5.68 -12.02
C PHE A 297 1.90 -7.05 -11.66
N CYS A 298 1.92 -7.97 -12.62
CA CYS A 298 2.52 -9.29 -12.46
C CYS A 298 3.88 -9.31 -13.19
N ASP A 299 4.96 -9.64 -12.48
CA ASP A 299 6.34 -9.52 -12.98
C ASP A 299 6.57 -10.22 -14.31
N HIS A 300 6.14 -11.49 -14.41
CA HIS A 300 6.31 -12.30 -15.61
C HIS A 300 5.40 -11.88 -16.77
N TYR A 301 4.40 -11.02 -16.54
CA TYR A 301 3.56 -10.47 -17.61
C TYR A 301 4.02 -9.11 -18.13
N GLN A 302 4.98 -8.44 -17.47
CA GLN A 302 5.40 -7.09 -17.85
C GLN A 302 5.90 -7.02 -19.31
N GLU A 303 6.81 -7.91 -19.68
CA GLU A 303 7.34 -8.01 -21.05
C GLU A 303 6.24 -8.25 -22.11
N PRO A 304 5.43 -9.33 -22.03
CA PRO A 304 4.43 -9.61 -23.06
C PRO A 304 3.28 -8.59 -23.08
N VAL A 305 2.89 -8.03 -21.93
CA VAL A 305 1.84 -7.00 -21.89
C VAL A 305 2.34 -5.69 -22.48
N ALA A 306 3.61 -5.33 -22.26
CA ALA A 306 4.24 -4.20 -22.94
C ALA A 306 4.31 -4.42 -24.46
N ALA A 307 4.66 -5.63 -24.91
CA ALA A 307 4.68 -5.98 -26.32
C ALA A 307 3.27 -5.88 -26.95
N ALA A 308 2.26 -6.38 -26.25
CA ALA A 308 0.86 -6.27 -26.66
C ALA A 308 0.41 -4.80 -26.75
N ALA A 309 0.77 -3.97 -25.77
CA ALA A 309 0.45 -2.55 -25.76
C ALA A 309 1.02 -1.84 -26.99
N LEU A 310 2.31 -2.07 -27.32
CA LEU A 310 2.92 -1.49 -28.51
C LEU A 310 2.26 -1.98 -29.81
N GLU A 311 1.90 -3.26 -29.93
CA GLU A 311 1.18 -3.79 -31.11
C GLU A 311 -0.21 -3.17 -31.27
N LEU A 312 -0.85 -2.81 -30.15
CA LEU A 312 -2.14 -2.14 -30.10
C LEU A 312 -2.04 -0.62 -30.30
N GLY A 313 -0.83 -0.06 -30.43
CA GLY A 313 -0.60 1.38 -30.54
C GLY A 313 -0.80 2.14 -29.22
N LEU A 314 -0.76 1.44 -28.09
CA LEU A 314 -0.86 2.01 -26.74
C LEU A 314 0.55 2.36 -26.20
N PRO A 315 0.66 3.35 -25.30
CA PRO A 315 1.93 3.68 -24.66
C PRO A 315 2.45 2.54 -23.78
N ALA A 316 3.73 2.18 -23.94
CA ALA A 316 4.41 1.24 -23.06
C ALA A 316 5.93 1.47 -23.08
N THR A 317 6.59 1.05 -22.00
CA THR A 317 8.04 0.87 -21.98
C THR A 317 8.42 -0.28 -22.90
N ALA A 318 9.60 -0.21 -23.51
CA ALA A 318 10.05 -1.22 -24.47
C ALA A 318 10.18 -2.61 -23.80
N PRO A 319 9.63 -3.70 -24.38
CA PRO A 319 9.58 -5.03 -23.76
C PRO A 319 10.94 -5.57 -23.32
N GLU A 320 12.00 -5.22 -24.04
CA GLU A 320 13.36 -5.68 -23.82
C GLU A 320 13.96 -5.11 -22.53
N VAL A 321 13.46 -3.95 -22.08
CA VAL A 321 13.81 -3.33 -20.79
C VAL A 321 13.25 -4.17 -19.65
N PHE A 322 11.99 -4.63 -19.77
CA PHE A 322 11.40 -5.55 -18.79
C PHE A 322 12.12 -6.91 -18.81
N ALA A 323 12.38 -7.47 -19.99
CA ALA A 323 13.10 -8.73 -20.16
C ALA A 323 14.52 -8.70 -19.57
N LEU A 324 15.18 -7.53 -19.60
CA LEU A 324 16.47 -7.32 -18.94
C LEU A 324 16.34 -7.27 -17.42
N ALA A 325 15.34 -6.55 -16.91
CA ALA A 325 15.15 -6.32 -15.48
C ALA A 325 14.74 -7.58 -14.73
N THR A 326 13.89 -8.42 -15.33
CA THR A 326 13.30 -9.61 -14.67
C THR A 326 14.11 -10.89 -14.87
N ASP A 327 15.10 -10.91 -15.78
CA ASP A 327 16.07 -12.00 -15.90
C ASP A 327 17.28 -11.73 -15.00
N LYS A 328 17.36 -12.45 -13.89
CA LYS A 328 18.40 -12.27 -12.86
C LYS A 328 19.83 -12.48 -13.39
N PHE A 329 20.04 -13.35 -14.38
CA PHE A 329 21.36 -13.55 -14.98
C PHE A 329 21.74 -12.37 -15.87
N ARG A 330 20.82 -11.94 -16.75
CA ARG A 330 21.05 -10.81 -17.66
C ARG A 330 21.23 -9.51 -16.89
N LEU A 331 20.40 -9.28 -15.87
CA LEU A 331 20.52 -8.16 -14.94
C LEU A 331 21.91 -8.13 -14.29
N ARG A 332 22.37 -9.25 -13.72
CA ARG A 332 23.68 -9.32 -13.06
C ARG A 332 24.83 -9.02 -14.02
N LYS A 333 24.77 -9.53 -15.26
CA LYS A 333 25.76 -9.22 -16.31
C LYS A 333 25.71 -7.75 -16.73
N PHE A 334 24.52 -7.16 -16.82
CA PHE A 334 24.33 -5.77 -17.17
C PHE A 334 24.92 -4.81 -16.13
N GLU A 335 24.77 -5.14 -14.84
CA GLU A 335 25.41 -4.41 -13.73
C GLU A 335 26.95 -4.59 -13.68
N GLY A 336 27.53 -5.35 -14.62
CA GLY A 336 28.98 -5.50 -14.75
C GLY A 336 29.60 -6.50 -13.78
N HIS A 337 28.78 -7.35 -13.17
CA HIS A 337 29.25 -8.35 -12.22
C HIS A 337 29.51 -9.71 -12.87
N GLU A 338 30.38 -10.48 -12.21
CA GLU A 338 30.61 -11.88 -12.56
C GLU A 338 29.39 -12.73 -12.16
N ALA A 339 28.90 -13.50 -13.13
CA ALA A 339 27.81 -14.46 -12.96
C ALA A 339 27.85 -15.48 -14.08
N TYR A 340 27.26 -16.65 -13.83
CA TYR A 340 27.23 -17.76 -14.76
C TYR A 340 25.84 -18.35 -14.83
N ARG A 341 25.53 -19.03 -15.93
CA ARG A 341 24.24 -19.67 -16.15
C ARG A 341 24.43 -21.18 -16.26
N ALA A 342 23.62 -21.93 -15.56
CA ALA A 342 23.54 -23.39 -15.65
C ALA A 342 22.09 -23.84 -15.70
N SER A 343 21.84 -25.08 -16.12
CA SER A 343 20.54 -25.74 -16.06
C SER A 343 20.58 -27.10 -15.36
N THR A 344 21.77 -27.58 -15.00
CA THR A 344 21.97 -28.85 -14.29
C THR A 344 23.04 -28.71 -13.21
N ALA A 345 23.06 -29.67 -12.28
CA ALA A 345 24.08 -29.73 -11.23
C ALA A 345 25.48 -30.00 -11.82
N GLU A 346 25.57 -30.81 -12.88
CA GLU A 346 26.82 -31.13 -13.56
C GLU A 346 27.42 -29.89 -14.24
N GLU A 347 26.60 -29.10 -14.92
CA GLU A 347 27.01 -27.82 -15.52
C GLU A 347 27.49 -26.85 -14.45
N ALA A 348 26.73 -26.69 -13.36
CA ALA A 348 27.10 -25.83 -12.25
C ALA A 348 28.44 -26.25 -11.61
N HIS A 349 28.63 -27.55 -11.39
CA HIS A 349 29.88 -28.09 -10.84
C HIS A 349 31.07 -27.84 -11.79
N HIS A 350 30.87 -27.98 -13.10
CA HIS A 350 31.89 -27.66 -14.10
C HIS A 350 32.27 -26.17 -14.07
N ILE A 351 31.28 -25.28 -14.09
CA ILE A 351 31.46 -23.82 -14.04
C ILE A 351 32.25 -23.41 -12.80
N VAL A 352 31.88 -23.90 -11.62
CA VAL A 352 32.55 -23.55 -10.36
C VAL A 352 34.04 -23.93 -10.40
N LEU A 353 34.37 -25.11 -10.95
CA LEU A 353 35.76 -25.57 -11.06
C LEU A 353 36.55 -24.86 -12.16
N GLU A 354 35.95 -24.65 -13.33
CA GLU A 354 36.58 -24.00 -14.48
C GLU A 354 36.95 -22.55 -14.16
N HIS A 355 36.03 -21.83 -13.50
CA HIS A 355 36.20 -20.42 -13.17
C HIS A 355 36.76 -20.18 -11.75
N GLN A 356 37.04 -21.23 -10.98
CA GLN A 356 37.60 -21.15 -9.63
C GLN A 356 36.77 -20.25 -8.69
N LEU A 357 35.45 -20.39 -8.71
CA LEU A 357 34.55 -19.52 -7.95
C LEU A 357 34.72 -19.73 -6.44
N GLU A 358 34.80 -18.62 -5.71
CA GLU A 358 34.89 -18.62 -4.26
C GLU A 358 33.51 -18.75 -3.61
N PHE A 359 33.40 -19.65 -2.64
CA PHE A 359 32.20 -19.80 -1.82
C PHE A 359 32.15 -18.75 -0.69
N PRO A 360 30.97 -18.35 -0.21
CA PRO A 360 29.65 -18.85 -0.61
C PRO A 360 29.13 -18.28 -1.94
N LEU A 361 28.39 -19.12 -2.67
CA LEU A 361 27.70 -18.77 -3.91
C LEU A 361 26.19 -18.70 -3.69
N ILE A 362 25.50 -17.92 -4.53
CA ILE A 362 24.04 -17.91 -4.64
C ILE A 362 23.63 -18.58 -5.92
N PHE A 363 22.71 -19.52 -5.80
CA PHE A 363 22.00 -20.15 -6.90
C PHE A 363 20.57 -19.65 -6.87
N LYS A 364 20.09 -19.07 -7.97
CA LYS A 364 18.71 -18.57 -8.07
C LYS A 364 18.15 -18.73 -9.48
N PRO A 365 16.87 -19.10 -9.66
CA PRO A 365 16.28 -19.25 -10.99
C PRO A 365 16.41 -17.97 -11.80
N CYS A 366 16.61 -18.05 -13.12
CA CYS A 366 16.77 -16.86 -13.95
C CYS A 366 15.52 -15.96 -13.94
N THR A 367 14.33 -16.56 -13.98
CA THR A 367 13.03 -15.85 -14.08
C THR A 367 12.10 -16.18 -12.91
N GLY A 368 12.65 -16.38 -11.71
CA GLY A 368 11.88 -16.78 -10.52
C GLY A 368 11.33 -15.62 -9.69
N TYR A 369 10.39 -15.92 -8.81
CA TYR A 369 9.71 -14.98 -7.90
C TYR A 369 9.48 -15.61 -6.51
N LEU A 370 9.08 -14.81 -5.50
CA LEU A 370 8.82 -15.24 -4.12
C LEU A 370 10.02 -15.92 -3.41
N SER A 371 11.24 -15.63 -3.88
CA SER A 371 12.48 -16.26 -3.42
C SER A 371 12.45 -17.80 -3.47
N GLU A 372 11.61 -18.37 -4.34
CA GLU A 372 11.52 -19.81 -4.57
C GLU A 372 12.77 -20.31 -5.32
N GLY A 373 13.37 -21.42 -4.87
CA GLY A 373 14.57 -22.00 -5.47
C GLY A 373 15.86 -21.18 -5.29
N VAL A 374 15.82 -20.09 -4.51
CA VAL A 374 17.01 -19.29 -4.16
C VAL A 374 17.72 -19.97 -2.98
N CYS A 375 19.01 -20.24 -3.14
CA CYS A 375 19.82 -20.87 -2.10
C CYS A 375 21.25 -20.35 -2.06
N ARG A 376 21.82 -20.37 -0.85
CA ARG A 376 23.24 -20.14 -0.61
C ARG A 376 23.95 -21.48 -0.56
N VAL A 377 25.03 -21.61 -1.33
CA VAL A 377 25.84 -22.81 -1.49
C VAL A 377 27.21 -22.53 -0.89
N GLU A 378 27.64 -23.36 0.06
CA GLU A 378 28.89 -23.20 0.82
C GLU A 378 30.05 -24.02 0.24
N ASN A 379 29.76 -25.05 -0.56
CA ASN A 379 30.76 -25.92 -1.17
C ASN A 379 30.18 -26.76 -2.33
N LEU A 380 31.05 -27.42 -3.08
CA LEU A 380 30.69 -28.26 -4.24
C LEU A 380 29.69 -29.37 -3.88
N ALA A 381 29.73 -29.93 -2.67
CA ALA A 381 28.86 -31.05 -2.27
C ALA A 381 27.39 -30.64 -2.11
N GLN A 382 27.11 -29.33 -1.93
CA GLN A 382 25.76 -28.80 -1.80
C GLN A 382 25.08 -28.50 -3.15
N ILE A 383 25.82 -28.47 -4.26
CA ILE A 383 25.29 -28.13 -5.59
C ILE A 383 24.10 -29.01 -6.00
N PRO A 384 24.14 -30.36 -5.88
CA PRO A 384 23.01 -31.19 -6.30
C PRO A 384 21.73 -30.89 -5.54
N ALA A 385 21.83 -30.66 -4.22
CA ALA A 385 20.68 -30.33 -3.38
C ALA A 385 20.12 -28.94 -3.72
N ALA A 386 20.99 -27.96 -3.96
CA ALA A 386 20.61 -26.62 -4.38
C ALA A 386 19.80 -26.61 -5.69
N VAL A 387 20.24 -27.37 -6.70
CA VAL A 387 19.53 -27.47 -8.00
C VAL A 387 18.19 -28.18 -7.86
N GLN A 388 18.07 -29.17 -6.97
CA GLN A 388 16.82 -29.88 -6.72
C GLN A 388 15.73 -29.01 -6.08
N LEU A 389 16.07 -27.92 -5.41
CA LEU A 389 15.10 -26.99 -4.82
C LEU A 389 14.41 -26.10 -5.88
N ILE A 390 14.93 -26.05 -7.11
CA ILE A 390 14.34 -25.24 -8.17
C ILE A 390 13.11 -25.96 -8.71
N ASN A 391 11.94 -25.35 -8.52
CA ASN A 391 10.71 -25.80 -9.16
C ASN A 391 10.73 -25.44 -10.66
N VAL A 392 11.16 -26.39 -11.49
CA VAL A 392 11.33 -26.23 -12.94
C VAL A 392 10.03 -25.87 -13.65
N GLU A 393 8.88 -26.34 -13.18
CA GLU A 393 7.58 -26.03 -13.79
C GLU A 393 7.20 -24.56 -13.61
N ARG A 394 7.61 -23.94 -12.50
CA ARG A 394 7.30 -22.55 -12.16
C ARG A 394 8.32 -21.55 -12.69
N HIS A 395 9.60 -21.93 -12.66
CA HIS A 395 10.72 -20.99 -12.88
C HIS A 395 11.60 -21.34 -14.08
N GLY A 396 11.37 -22.50 -14.69
CA GLY A 396 12.29 -23.09 -15.67
C GLY A 396 13.52 -23.73 -15.02
N ALA A 397 14.29 -24.47 -15.81
CA ALA A 397 15.48 -25.18 -15.33
C ALA A 397 16.72 -24.27 -15.23
N ALA A 398 16.72 -23.13 -15.90
CA ALA A 398 17.87 -22.24 -15.94
C ALA A 398 18.00 -21.42 -14.65
N PHE A 399 19.20 -21.38 -14.09
CA PHE A 399 19.53 -20.59 -12.91
C PHE A 399 20.86 -19.87 -13.08
N THR A 400 21.02 -18.79 -12.31
CA THR A 400 22.26 -18.02 -12.22
C THR A 400 23.08 -18.46 -11.02
N ILE A 401 24.40 -18.46 -11.19
CA ILE A 401 25.41 -18.69 -10.16
C ILE A 401 26.16 -17.37 -9.99
N GLU A 402 26.10 -16.79 -8.79
CA GLU A 402 26.78 -15.54 -8.45
C GLU A 402 27.42 -15.62 -7.07
N ARG A 403 28.37 -14.74 -6.76
CA ARG A 403 28.93 -14.64 -5.41
C ARG A 403 27.86 -14.15 -4.43
N TYR A 404 27.90 -14.66 -3.20
CA TYR A 404 27.14 -14.05 -2.11
C TYR A 404 27.68 -12.66 -1.77
N CYS A 405 26.78 -11.70 -1.59
CA CYS A 405 27.11 -10.39 -1.06
C CYS A 405 26.84 -10.36 0.44
N ASP A 406 27.90 -10.28 1.23
CA ASP A 406 27.77 -10.09 2.67
C ASP A 406 27.55 -8.61 2.99
N GLY A 407 26.37 -8.28 3.51
CA GLY A 407 25.92 -6.93 3.81
C GLY A 407 24.42 -6.90 4.13
N PRO A 408 23.93 -5.87 4.83
CA PRO A 408 22.50 -5.66 5.06
C PRO A 408 21.71 -5.70 3.76
N GLU A 409 20.59 -6.45 3.76
CA GLU A 409 19.63 -6.48 2.66
C GLU A 409 18.53 -5.44 2.89
N VAL A 410 18.08 -4.82 1.81
CA VAL A 410 17.06 -3.78 1.80
C VAL A 410 16.11 -3.96 0.64
N ASP A 411 14.85 -3.62 0.89
CA ASP A 411 13.95 -3.22 -0.19
C ASP A 411 14.13 -1.72 -0.43
N ALA A 412 14.30 -1.35 -1.70
CA ALA A 412 14.50 0.00 -2.16
C ALA A 412 13.41 0.33 -3.18
N ASN A 413 12.44 1.16 -2.77
CA ASN A 413 11.26 1.44 -3.57
C ASN A 413 11.33 2.84 -4.19
N PHE A 414 11.06 2.92 -5.49
CA PHE A 414 11.14 4.15 -6.28
C PHE A 414 9.82 4.48 -6.97
N VAL A 415 9.52 5.78 -7.02
CA VAL A 415 8.59 6.37 -7.99
C VAL A 415 9.39 7.26 -8.93
N LEU A 416 9.47 6.89 -10.22
CA LEU A 416 10.16 7.66 -11.24
C LEU A 416 9.17 8.30 -12.21
N CYS A 417 9.38 9.56 -12.57
CA CYS A 417 8.64 10.22 -13.64
C CYS A 417 9.59 11.10 -14.46
N ASP A 418 9.57 10.95 -15.79
CA ASP A 418 10.50 11.60 -16.72
C ASP A 418 11.99 11.37 -16.36
N GLY A 419 12.30 10.24 -15.71
CA GLY A 419 13.64 9.90 -15.22
C GLY A 419 14.02 10.55 -13.89
N GLU A 420 13.15 11.36 -13.28
CA GLU A 420 13.37 11.97 -11.98
C GLU A 420 12.83 11.08 -10.85
N VAL A 421 13.56 11.02 -9.73
CA VAL A 421 13.08 10.37 -8.51
C VAL A 421 12.06 11.29 -7.82
N LEU A 422 10.78 10.95 -7.90
CA LEU A 422 9.72 11.67 -7.19
C LEU A 422 9.65 11.25 -5.72
N HIS A 423 9.86 9.96 -5.46
CA HIS A 423 9.90 9.40 -4.13
C HIS A 423 10.84 8.20 -4.10
N PHE A 424 11.58 8.09 -3.00
CA PHE A 424 12.46 6.98 -2.67
C PHE A 424 12.32 6.70 -1.18
N GLU A 425 12.19 5.43 -0.84
CA GLU A 425 12.28 4.96 0.52
C GLU A 425 12.93 3.57 0.53
N ALA A 426 13.48 3.20 1.68
CA ALA A 426 14.10 1.90 1.86
C ALA A 426 13.75 1.32 3.24
N SER A 427 13.65 0.00 3.28
CA SER A 427 13.38 -0.78 4.48
C SER A 427 14.47 -1.82 4.71
N ASP A 428 14.63 -2.25 5.96
CA ASP A 428 15.64 -3.25 6.32
C ASP A 428 15.01 -4.65 6.30
N GLU A 429 15.63 -5.56 5.55
CA GLU A 429 15.16 -6.93 5.39
C GLU A 429 15.97 -7.88 6.26
N PHE A 430 15.28 -8.57 7.17
CA PHE A 430 15.96 -9.35 8.20
C PHE A 430 16.70 -10.56 7.61
N PRO A 431 17.84 -10.97 8.20
CA PRO A 431 18.56 -12.15 7.73
C PRO A 431 17.67 -13.41 7.79
N LYS A 432 17.61 -14.10 6.66
CA LYS A 432 16.76 -15.25 6.40
C LYS A 432 17.47 -16.56 6.78
N GLY A 433 16.75 -17.69 6.71
CA GLY A 433 17.32 -19.00 7.04
C GLY A 433 18.58 -19.35 6.23
N ALA A 434 18.62 -18.93 4.96
CA ALA A 434 19.75 -19.13 4.06
C ALA A 434 20.97 -18.23 4.37
N ASP A 435 20.81 -17.09 5.04
CA ASP A 435 21.93 -16.20 5.38
C ASP A 435 22.89 -16.80 6.41
N VAL A 436 22.39 -17.77 7.18
CA VAL A 436 23.08 -18.35 8.32
C VAL A 436 23.44 -19.83 8.13
N ASN A 437 23.09 -20.43 6.98
CA ASN A 437 23.27 -21.85 6.62
C ASN A 437 24.11 -22.62 7.66
N GLY A 438 23.43 -23.31 8.58
CA GLY A 438 24.07 -23.92 9.73
C GLY A 438 25.12 -24.98 9.36
N GLY A 439 25.94 -25.35 10.36
CA GLY A 439 26.99 -26.37 10.22
C GLY A 439 26.47 -27.81 10.03
N ASP A 440 25.16 -28.00 9.94
CA ASP A 440 24.44 -29.26 9.73
C ASP A 440 24.25 -29.62 8.23
N GLY A 441 24.66 -28.74 7.31
CA GLY A 441 24.76 -29.05 5.88
C GLY A 441 23.45 -29.02 5.10
N ALA A 442 22.34 -28.61 5.74
CA ALA A 442 21.05 -28.40 5.08
C ALA A 442 21.00 -27.05 4.35
N VAL A 443 20.38 -27.02 3.17
CA VAL A 443 20.16 -25.80 2.39
C VAL A 443 18.82 -25.19 2.81
N ASN A 444 18.86 -23.97 3.34
CA ASN A 444 17.66 -23.23 3.73
C ASN A 444 17.20 -22.27 2.61
N SER A 445 15.96 -21.81 2.66
CA SER A 445 15.40 -20.84 1.71
C SER A 445 15.62 -19.39 2.15
N PHE A 446 15.54 -18.48 1.19
CA PHE A 446 15.40 -17.04 1.40
C PHE A 446 13.93 -16.62 1.50
N ILE A 447 13.08 -17.42 2.16
CA ILE A 447 11.68 -17.03 2.41
C ILE A 447 11.63 -15.81 3.34
N GLU A 448 10.74 -14.88 3.01
CA GLU A 448 10.57 -13.65 3.78
C GLU A 448 10.09 -13.91 5.21
N LEU A 449 10.77 -13.29 6.17
CA LEU A 449 10.49 -13.45 7.61
C LEU A 449 10.09 -12.12 8.27
N GLY A 450 10.54 -11.00 7.73
CA GLY A 450 10.27 -9.71 8.32
C GLY A 450 11.06 -8.59 7.69
N ASN A 451 10.38 -7.46 7.59
CA ASN A 451 10.92 -6.24 7.02
C ASN A 451 10.49 -5.05 7.89
N VAL A 452 11.37 -4.07 8.10
CA VAL A 452 11.13 -2.92 8.97
C VAL A 452 11.47 -1.61 8.28
N TRP A 453 10.55 -0.64 8.36
CA TRP A 453 10.73 0.69 7.79
C TRP A 453 10.43 1.80 8.81
N PRO A 454 11.05 2.98 8.64
CA PRO A 454 12.15 3.27 7.71
C PRO A 454 13.44 2.49 8.03
N SER A 455 14.33 2.36 7.05
CA SER A 455 15.65 1.74 7.23
C SER A 455 16.48 2.42 8.32
N HIS A 456 17.26 1.63 9.07
CA HIS A 456 18.22 2.10 10.07
C HIS A 456 19.64 2.29 9.51
N LEU A 457 19.82 2.16 8.18
CA LEU A 457 21.09 2.47 7.54
C LEU A 457 21.47 3.96 7.69
N PRO A 458 22.77 4.29 7.73
CA PRO A 458 23.22 5.67 7.74
C PRO A 458 22.76 6.44 6.49
N ALA A 459 22.55 7.75 6.64
CA ALA A 459 22.10 8.62 5.56
C ALA A 459 23.00 8.57 4.30
N GLU A 460 24.31 8.36 4.49
CA GLU A 460 25.28 8.21 3.39
C GLU A 460 25.03 6.93 2.59
N GLU A 461 24.73 5.81 3.25
CA GLU A 461 24.42 4.54 2.59
C GLU A 461 23.04 4.56 1.93
N LEU A 462 22.06 5.25 2.53
CA LEU A 462 20.76 5.49 1.90
C LEU A 462 20.88 6.35 0.63
N THR A 463 21.73 7.38 0.66
CA THR A 463 22.01 8.20 -0.53
C THR A 463 22.72 7.39 -1.61
N LEU A 464 23.71 6.58 -1.21
CA LEU A 464 24.40 5.65 -2.11
C LEU A 464 23.43 4.68 -2.78
N LEU A 465 22.52 4.06 -2.01
CA LEU A 465 21.47 3.17 -2.54
C LEU A 465 20.58 3.91 -3.52
N ARG A 466 20.04 5.07 -3.13
CA ARG A 466 19.19 5.90 -3.99
C ARG A 466 19.85 6.19 -5.33
N ASP A 467 21.07 6.73 -5.31
CA ASP A 467 21.73 7.23 -6.51
C ASP A 467 22.23 6.08 -7.40
N SER A 468 22.78 5.02 -6.81
CA SER A 468 23.29 3.87 -7.57
C SER A 468 22.16 3.11 -8.25
N LEU A 469 21.09 2.81 -7.50
CA LEU A 469 19.95 2.05 -8.02
C LEU A 469 19.13 2.86 -9.04
N HIS A 470 18.96 4.18 -8.81
CA HIS A 470 18.38 5.08 -9.80
C HIS A 470 19.20 5.09 -11.10
N GLN A 471 20.53 5.12 -11.00
CA GLN A 471 21.39 5.04 -12.18
C GLN A 471 21.23 3.71 -12.91
N SER A 472 21.12 2.59 -12.20
CA SER A 472 20.87 1.27 -12.82
C SER A 472 19.54 1.24 -13.57
N LEU A 473 18.44 1.72 -12.95
CA LEU A 473 17.13 1.84 -13.61
C LEU A 473 17.20 2.70 -14.87
N HIS A 474 17.86 3.85 -14.79
CA HIS A 474 18.01 4.76 -15.93
C HIS A 474 18.87 4.16 -17.05
N LYS A 475 19.93 3.41 -16.72
CA LYS A 475 20.78 2.71 -17.70
C LYS A 475 20.02 1.59 -18.41
N MET A 476 19.15 0.86 -17.70
CA MET A 476 18.28 -0.17 -18.31
C MET A 476 17.29 0.43 -19.30
N GLY A 477 16.86 1.67 -19.06
CA GLY A 477 15.93 2.41 -19.93
C GLY A 477 14.65 2.86 -19.23
N PHE A 478 14.51 2.64 -17.91
CA PHE A 478 13.35 3.08 -17.16
C PHE A 478 13.36 4.59 -16.94
N ARG A 479 12.21 5.22 -17.18
CA ARG A 479 11.98 6.67 -17.03
C ARG A 479 10.75 6.97 -16.18
N ASP A 480 9.70 6.19 -16.39
CA ASP A 480 8.41 6.34 -15.75
C ASP A 480 8.03 5.00 -15.11
N GLY A 481 7.54 5.02 -13.88
CA GLY A 481 7.01 3.83 -13.23
C GLY A 481 7.27 3.77 -11.73
N ILE A 482 6.88 2.64 -11.16
CA ILE A 482 7.13 2.27 -9.77
C ILE A 482 8.01 1.04 -9.80
N PHE A 483 9.05 1.06 -8.97
CA PHE A 483 10.04 0.01 -8.96
C PHE A 483 10.31 -0.43 -7.54
N HIS A 484 10.14 -1.72 -7.31
CA HIS A 484 10.53 -2.39 -6.09
C HIS A 484 11.84 -3.13 -6.36
N LEU A 485 12.93 -2.69 -5.75
CA LEU A 485 14.25 -3.28 -5.94
C LEU A 485 14.68 -3.95 -4.64
N GLU A 486 15.27 -5.12 -4.77
CA GLU A 486 15.97 -5.77 -3.67
C GLU A 486 17.46 -5.51 -3.85
N ALA A 487 18.15 -5.12 -2.79
CA ALA A 487 19.58 -4.85 -2.85
C ALA A 487 20.27 -5.20 -1.52
N ARG A 488 21.59 -5.38 -1.58
CA ARG A 488 22.46 -5.42 -0.40
C ARG A 488 23.44 -4.27 -0.40
N VAL A 489 23.85 -3.83 0.79
CA VAL A 489 24.95 -2.86 0.92
C VAL A 489 26.25 -3.60 1.19
N ALA A 490 27.00 -3.89 0.12
CA ALA A 490 28.32 -4.51 0.25
C ALA A 490 29.26 -3.58 1.01
N ASN A 491 30.06 -4.12 1.93
CA ASN A 491 30.96 -3.35 2.79
C ASN A 491 30.27 -2.25 3.62
N SER A 492 28.98 -2.43 3.95
CA SER A 492 28.26 -1.51 4.84
C SER A 492 29.00 -1.32 6.17
N SER A 493 28.87 -0.13 6.75
CA SER A 493 29.25 0.15 8.13
C SER A 493 28.32 -0.52 9.15
N MET A 494 27.20 -1.08 8.70
CA MET A 494 26.20 -1.75 9.53
C MET A 494 26.24 -3.27 9.34
N GLU A 495 25.86 -3.99 10.39
CA GLU A 495 25.58 -5.42 10.37
C GLU A 495 24.40 -5.75 11.27
N TYR A 496 23.67 -6.81 10.93
CA TYR A 496 22.66 -7.34 11.83
C TYR A 496 23.31 -8.03 13.02
N ALA A 497 22.93 -7.61 14.22
CA ALA A 497 23.37 -8.23 15.47
C ALA A 497 22.19 -8.52 16.38
N MET A 498 22.36 -9.47 17.30
CA MET A 498 21.40 -9.71 18.37
C MET A 498 21.60 -8.67 19.48
N GLY A 499 20.58 -7.83 19.69
CA GLY A 499 20.49 -6.88 20.80
C GLY A 499 19.55 -7.34 21.91
N THR A 500 19.20 -6.43 22.83
CA THR A 500 18.29 -6.72 23.95
C THR A 500 16.83 -6.91 23.50
N ASN A 501 16.44 -6.28 22.39
CA ASN A 501 15.06 -6.25 21.88
C ASN A 501 14.90 -7.08 20.60
N GLY A 502 15.75 -8.10 20.45
CA GLY A 502 15.84 -8.92 19.24
C GLY A 502 16.97 -8.50 18.31
N ARG A 503 16.93 -9.02 17.08
CA ARG A 503 17.90 -8.71 16.03
C ARG A 503 17.63 -7.31 15.48
N ASP A 504 18.66 -6.52 15.20
CA ASP A 504 18.54 -5.24 14.50
C ASP A 504 19.87 -4.89 13.81
N LEU A 505 19.85 -3.86 12.94
CA LEU A 505 21.05 -3.25 12.40
C LEU A 505 21.81 -2.49 13.48
N THR A 506 23.11 -2.75 13.55
CA THR A 506 24.04 -2.11 14.47
C THR A 506 25.32 -1.73 13.73
N GLU A 507 26.04 -0.73 14.22
CA GLU A 507 27.36 -0.41 13.69
C GLU A 507 28.31 -1.60 13.83
N ARG A 508 29.05 -1.91 12.76
CA ARG A 508 30.05 -2.96 12.76
C ARG A 508 31.13 -2.67 13.79
N SER A 509 31.42 -3.68 14.61
CA SER A 509 32.54 -3.61 15.55
C SER A 509 33.90 -3.52 14.86
N THR A 510 34.02 -4.15 13.69
CA THR A 510 35.21 -4.10 12.83
C THR A 510 34.83 -3.44 11.51
N PRO A 511 35.45 -2.30 11.15
CA PRO A 511 35.15 -1.63 9.89
C PRO A 511 35.32 -2.55 8.69
N ALA A 512 34.41 -2.42 7.71
CA ALA A 512 34.55 -3.12 6.45
C ALA A 512 35.83 -2.70 5.72
N LYS A 513 36.39 -3.62 4.91
CA LYS A 513 37.68 -3.40 4.23
C LYS A 513 37.60 -2.42 3.05
N GLY A 514 36.41 -2.19 2.52
CA GLY A 514 36.15 -1.34 1.36
C GLY A 514 35.09 -0.28 1.65
N LEU A 515 34.87 0.61 0.69
CA LEU A 515 33.76 1.56 0.76
C LEU A 515 32.42 0.84 0.52
N PRO A 516 31.34 1.29 1.17
CA PRO A 516 30.00 0.79 0.88
C PRO A 516 29.65 0.91 -0.60
N SER A 517 28.97 -0.10 -1.15
CA SER A 517 28.45 -0.07 -2.52
C SER A 517 27.13 -0.82 -2.61
N ALA A 518 26.19 -0.32 -3.41
CA ALA A 518 24.94 -1.04 -3.69
C ALA A 518 25.19 -2.30 -4.53
N TRP A 519 24.66 -3.43 -4.06
CA TRP A 519 24.62 -4.71 -4.77
C TRP A 519 23.17 -5.01 -5.12
N LEU A 520 22.76 -4.61 -6.31
CA LEU A 520 21.40 -4.85 -6.82
C LEU A 520 21.14 -6.36 -6.94
N ILE A 521 20.11 -6.89 -6.28
CA ILE A 521 19.73 -8.31 -6.31
C ILE A 521 18.69 -8.56 -7.41
N GLU A 522 17.64 -7.73 -7.44
CA GLU A 522 16.48 -7.88 -8.30
C GLU A 522 15.81 -6.53 -8.58
N VAL A 523 15.20 -6.40 -9.77
CA VAL A 523 14.35 -5.27 -10.15
C VAL A 523 12.96 -5.79 -10.46
N ASN A 524 11.97 -5.40 -9.67
CA ASN A 524 10.55 -5.66 -9.89
C ASN A 524 9.87 -4.35 -10.35
N PRO A 525 9.58 -4.17 -11.65
CA PRO A 525 9.06 -2.91 -12.20
C PRO A 525 7.54 -2.79 -12.00
N ARG A 526 7.13 -2.82 -10.74
CA ARG A 526 5.75 -2.74 -10.25
C ARG A 526 5.74 -2.19 -8.81
N PRO A 527 4.56 -1.82 -8.27
CA PRO A 527 4.40 -1.68 -6.83
C PRO A 527 4.91 -2.92 -6.06
N PRO A 528 5.44 -2.73 -4.84
CA PRO A 528 5.66 -3.82 -3.91
C PRO A 528 4.43 -4.70 -3.70
N GLY A 529 4.62 -5.90 -3.15
CA GLY A 529 3.52 -6.75 -2.69
C GLY A 529 2.53 -5.96 -1.81
N ILE A 530 1.26 -6.34 -1.81
CA ILE A 530 0.19 -5.56 -1.14
C ILE A 530 0.49 -5.30 0.34
N GLN A 531 1.14 -6.26 1.00
CA GLN A 531 1.59 -6.20 2.37
C GLN A 531 2.47 -4.97 2.62
N MET A 532 3.51 -4.80 1.80
CA MET A 532 4.43 -3.67 1.91
C MET A 532 3.82 -2.38 1.35
N SER A 533 3.14 -2.45 0.20
CA SER A 533 2.46 -1.29 -0.39
C SER A 533 1.46 -0.64 0.57
N ASP A 534 0.70 -1.43 1.32
CA ASP A 534 -0.26 -0.93 2.29
C ASP A 534 0.45 -0.23 3.46
N ALA A 535 1.55 -0.81 3.94
CA ALA A 535 2.34 -0.17 4.97
C ALA A 535 3.00 1.13 4.52
N LEU A 536 3.48 1.22 3.28
CA LEU A 536 4.04 2.46 2.71
C LEU A 536 2.97 3.53 2.54
N LYS A 537 1.77 3.14 2.10
CA LYS A 537 0.60 4.01 2.05
C LYS A 537 0.27 4.58 3.43
N HIS A 538 0.29 3.77 4.48
CA HIS A 538 0.07 4.28 5.82
C HIS A 538 1.26 5.12 6.33
N SER A 539 2.50 4.71 6.09
CA SER A 539 3.69 5.36 6.67
C SER A 539 3.97 6.72 6.04
N TYR A 540 3.85 6.82 4.71
CA TYR A 540 4.24 8.00 3.93
C TYR A 540 3.05 8.71 3.24
N GLY A 541 1.87 8.09 3.22
CA GLY A 541 0.68 8.67 2.58
C GLY A 541 0.66 8.57 1.06
N ILE A 542 1.46 7.66 0.47
CA ILE A 542 1.56 7.47 -0.98
C ILE A 542 0.96 6.12 -1.37
N ASP A 543 -0.05 6.14 -2.24
CA ASP A 543 -0.66 4.92 -2.77
C ASP A 543 0.01 4.49 -4.08
N TYR A 544 0.91 3.51 -3.98
CA TYR A 544 1.69 3.00 -5.10
C TYR A 544 0.81 2.31 -6.15
N TRP A 545 -0.27 1.63 -5.75
CA TRP A 545 -1.16 0.98 -6.72
C TRP A 545 -1.91 2.02 -7.55
N GLY A 546 -2.43 3.08 -6.91
CA GLY A 546 -3.02 4.22 -7.59
C GLY A 546 -2.07 4.92 -8.57
N LEU A 547 -0.82 5.14 -8.17
CA LEU A 547 0.21 5.69 -9.05
C LEU A 547 0.48 4.76 -10.25
N GLY A 548 0.50 3.44 -10.04
CA GLY A 548 0.66 2.45 -11.11
C GLY A 548 -0.41 2.57 -12.20
N LEU A 549 -1.67 2.81 -11.80
CA LEU A 549 -2.76 3.06 -12.75
C LEU A 549 -2.54 4.34 -13.56
N LEU A 550 -2.06 5.42 -12.92
CA LEU A 550 -1.79 6.69 -13.58
C LEU A 550 -0.61 6.61 -14.56
N PHE A 551 0.43 5.83 -14.25
CA PHE A 551 1.51 5.55 -15.19
C PHE A 551 1.01 4.81 -16.43
N GLY A 552 0.14 3.82 -16.25
CA GLY A 552 -0.54 3.13 -17.36
C GLY A 552 -1.33 4.05 -18.29
N LEU A 553 -1.80 5.17 -17.75
CA LEU A 553 -2.56 6.20 -18.47
C LEU A 553 -1.71 7.41 -18.90
N GLN A 554 -0.40 7.39 -18.66
CA GLN A 554 0.53 8.50 -18.92
C GLN A 554 0.09 9.81 -18.25
N ASP A 555 -0.53 9.74 -17.08
CA ASP A 555 -1.02 10.91 -16.32
C ASP A 555 0.07 11.44 -15.38
N ARG A 556 1.14 11.97 -15.98
CA ARG A 556 2.36 12.43 -15.27
C ARG A 556 2.09 13.53 -14.26
N GLU A 557 1.11 14.38 -14.53
CA GLU A 557 0.75 15.47 -13.62
C GLU A 557 0.22 14.92 -12.30
N ARG A 558 -0.80 14.05 -12.34
CA ARG A 558 -1.35 13.46 -11.11
C ARG A 558 -0.37 12.52 -10.44
N VAL A 559 0.50 11.83 -11.19
CA VAL A 559 1.63 11.08 -10.63
C VAL A 559 2.49 12.00 -9.76
N ARG A 560 2.92 13.16 -10.28
CA ARG A 560 3.74 14.12 -9.54
C ARG A 560 3.02 14.67 -8.31
N GLN A 561 1.73 15.00 -8.43
CA GLN A 561 0.93 15.49 -7.31
C GLN A 561 0.78 14.45 -6.19
N LEU A 562 0.57 13.18 -6.55
CA LEU A 562 0.27 12.11 -5.58
C LEU A 562 1.51 11.38 -5.07
N SER A 563 2.72 11.76 -5.52
CA SER A 563 3.99 11.21 -5.05
C SER A 563 4.60 11.98 -3.87
N TYR A 564 3.95 13.05 -3.39
CA TYR A 564 4.42 13.79 -2.22
C TYR A 564 4.24 12.96 -0.94
N PRO A 565 5.31 12.65 -0.19
CA PRO A 565 5.17 12.00 1.11
C PRO A 565 4.57 12.98 2.13
N PHE A 566 4.33 12.53 3.36
CA PHE A 566 4.12 13.45 4.47
C PHE A 566 5.35 14.36 4.65
N HIS A 567 5.14 15.62 5.00
CA HIS A 567 6.21 16.62 5.10
C HIS A 567 7.28 16.25 6.13
N GLN A 568 6.88 15.61 7.23
CA GLN A 568 7.76 15.16 8.31
C GLN A 568 8.34 13.74 8.06
N GLY A 569 8.14 13.16 6.88
CA GLY A 569 8.56 11.79 6.57
C GLY A 569 7.58 10.75 7.13
N ALA A 570 8.08 9.55 7.42
CA ALA A 570 7.24 8.46 7.93
C ALA A 570 6.56 8.85 9.25
N GLN A 571 5.25 8.62 9.38
CA GLN A 571 4.51 8.95 10.61
C GLN A 571 4.81 8.00 11.78
N TYR A 572 5.42 6.84 11.52
CA TYR A 572 5.82 5.87 12.54
C TYR A 572 6.86 4.88 11.99
N TRP A 573 7.41 4.06 12.90
CA TRP A 573 8.11 2.83 12.56
C TRP A 573 7.08 1.74 12.28
N SER A 574 7.29 0.91 11.26
CA SER A 574 6.49 -0.30 11.09
C SER A 574 7.33 -1.50 10.74
N HIS A 575 6.75 -2.67 11.01
CA HIS A 575 7.35 -3.96 10.80
C HIS A 575 6.33 -4.90 10.18
N ALA A 576 6.64 -5.46 9.01
CA ALA A 576 5.94 -6.60 8.44
C ALA A 576 6.40 -7.87 9.15
N VAL A 577 5.48 -8.61 9.75
CA VAL A 577 5.72 -9.88 10.42
C VAL A 577 5.12 -10.99 9.57
N PHE A 578 5.98 -11.83 9.02
CA PHE A 578 5.59 -12.97 8.21
C PHE A 578 5.62 -14.24 9.05
N ILE A 579 4.51 -14.99 9.05
CA ILE A 579 4.42 -16.29 9.73
C ILE A 579 4.53 -17.38 8.66
N PRO A 580 5.73 -17.93 8.38
CA PRO A 580 5.91 -18.90 7.30
C PRO A 580 5.17 -20.22 7.59
N VAL A 581 4.79 -20.92 6.53
CA VAL A 581 4.30 -22.30 6.64
C VAL A 581 5.46 -23.21 7.04
N PRO A 582 5.37 -23.95 8.16
CA PRO A 582 6.47 -24.82 8.60
C PRO A 582 6.43 -26.22 7.96
N ARG A 583 5.27 -26.67 7.48
CA ARG A 583 5.04 -27.99 6.88
C ARG A 583 3.72 -28.04 6.10
N GLY A 584 3.59 -29.00 5.20
CA GLY A 584 2.31 -29.27 4.52
C GLY A 584 1.31 -30.04 5.38
N GLY A 585 0.04 -30.05 4.96
CA GLY A 585 -1.05 -30.76 5.61
C GLY A 585 -2.39 -30.04 5.46
N THR A 586 -3.35 -30.37 6.31
CA THR A 586 -4.66 -29.70 6.34
C THR A 586 -4.67 -28.58 7.37
N PHE A 587 -5.00 -27.36 6.97
CA PHE A 587 -5.08 -26.22 7.89
C PHE A 587 -6.26 -26.40 8.85
N ASP A 588 -6.00 -26.43 10.17
CA ASP A 588 -7.00 -26.67 11.22
C ASP A 588 -7.02 -25.52 12.24
N SER A 589 -7.11 -24.30 11.73
CA SER A 589 -7.32 -23.10 12.54
C SER A 589 -8.38 -22.23 11.87
N ASP A 590 -9.05 -21.41 12.67
CA ASP A 590 -9.92 -20.38 12.11
C ASP A 590 -9.02 -19.21 11.62
N ASP A 591 -9.45 -17.96 11.73
CA ASP A 591 -8.61 -16.83 11.35
C ASP A 591 -7.54 -16.57 12.43
N VAL A 592 -6.29 -16.94 12.12
CA VAL A 592 -5.13 -16.84 13.03
C VAL A 592 -4.88 -15.42 13.52
N CYS A 593 -5.15 -14.41 12.68
CA CYS A 593 -4.97 -13.02 13.06
C CYS A 593 -6.05 -12.58 14.07
N LEU A 594 -7.33 -12.88 13.79
CA LEU A 594 -8.43 -12.54 14.69
C LEU A 594 -8.35 -13.28 16.03
N GLU A 595 -7.92 -14.55 16.01
CA GLU A 595 -7.65 -15.32 17.23
C GLU A 595 -6.56 -14.67 18.09
N LEU A 596 -5.47 -14.17 17.47
CA LEU A 596 -4.43 -13.43 18.18
C LEU A 596 -5.01 -12.20 18.87
N PHE A 597 -5.75 -11.36 18.12
CA PHE A 597 -6.29 -10.11 18.66
C PHE A 597 -7.34 -10.32 19.75
N SER A 598 -8.12 -11.41 19.68
CA SER A 598 -9.02 -11.80 20.76
C SER A 598 -8.26 -12.09 22.08
N ARG A 599 -7.07 -12.69 21.99
CA ARG A 599 -6.21 -12.96 23.17
C ARG A 599 -5.37 -11.76 23.58
N ARG A 600 -4.99 -10.91 22.63
CA ARG A 600 -4.10 -9.76 22.77
C ARG A 600 -4.67 -8.50 22.10
N PRO A 601 -5.72 -7.88 22.70
CA PRO A 601 -6.30 -6.66 22.15
C PRO A 601 -5.30 -5.50 22.06
N ASP A 602 -4.28 -5.50 22.91
CA ASP A 602 -3.17 -4.53 22.89
C ASP A 602 -2.35 -4.60 21.59
N LEU A 603 -2.19 -5.79 21.00
CA LEU A 603 -1.50 -5.94 19.70
C LEU A 603 -2.37 -5.47 18.53
N GLN A 604 -3.70 -5.55 18.66
CA GLN A 604 -4.63 -5.06 17.65
C GLN A 604 -4.52 -3.54 17.49
N GLU A 605 -4.31 -2.80 18.58
CA GLU A 605 -4.14 -1.34 18.56
C GLU A 605 -2.85 -0.90 17.84
N CYS A 606 -1.90 -1.82 17.68
CA CYS A 606 -0.63 -1.59 16.99
C CYS A 606 -0.59 -2.19 15.58
N ALA A 607 -1.66 -2.80 15.08
CA ALA A 607 -1.71 -3.39 13.75
C ALA A 607 -2.38 -2.43 12.74
N SER A 608 -1.68 -2.06 11.67
CA SER A 608 -2.26 -1.29 10.56
C SER A 608 -2.93 -2.20 9.52
N TRP A 609 -2.42 -3.42 9.35
CA TRP A 609 -2.94 -4.39 8.40
C TRP A 609 -2.61 -5.81 8.83
N PHE A 610 -3.42 -6.79 8.45
CA PHE A 610 -3.16 -8.20 8.72
C PHE A 610 -3.93 -9.09 7.75
N HIS A 611 -3.45 -10.33 7.56
CA HIS A 611 -4.11 -11.31 6.70
C HIS A 611 -3.74 -12.74 7.10
N CYS A 612 -4.76 -13.61 7.17
CA CYS A 612 -4.61 -15.06 7.27
C CYS A 612 -4.82 -15.67 5.87
N TYR A 613 -3.81 -16.37 5.35
CA TYR A 613 -3.81 -16.87 3.96
C TYR A 613 -4.65 -18.13 3.75
N TYR A 614 -4.98 -18.83 4.84
CA TYR A 614 -5.68 -20.10 4.79
C TYR A 614 -6.96 -20.05 5.59
N THR A 615 -7.97 -20.76 5.08
CA THR A 615 -9.20 -21.08 5.81
C THR A 615 -9.14 -22.50 6.33
N LYS A 616 -9.85 -22.78 7.42
CA LYS A 616 -10.00 -24.14 7.97
C LYS A 616 -10.38 -25.16 6.88
N GLY A 617 -9.66 -26.27 6.84
CA GLY A 617 -9.80 -27.35 5.86
C GLY A 617 -9.00 -27.17 4.57
N ALA A 618 -8.37 -26.01 4.35
CA ALA A 618 -7.53 -25.79 3.17
C ALA A 618 -6.31 -26.72 3.17
N GLN A 619 -5.90 -27.16 1.99
CA GLN A 619 -4.66 -27.92 1.82
C GLN A 619 -3.48 -26.95 1.74
N VAL A 620 -2.50 -27.17 2.61
CA VAL A 620 -1.26 -26.41 2.68
C VAL A 620 -0.16 -27.25 2.04
N LEU A 621 0.49 -26.70 1.01
CA LEU A 621 1.62 -27.35 0.37
C LEU A 621 2.83 -27.33 1.30
N ASP A 622 3.58 -28.43 1.31
CA ASP A 622 4.83 -28.49 2.07
C ASP A 622 5.93 -27.73 1.32
N PRO A 623 6.51 -26.66 1.89
CA PRO A 623 7.47 -25.83 1.18
C PRO A 623 8.78 -26.57 0.87
N HIS A 624 9.16 -27.55 1.68
CA HIS A 624 10.41 -28.30 1.50
C HIS A 624 10.33 -29.31 0.34
N THR A 625 9.13 -29.83 0.05
CA THR A 625 8.94 -30.82 -1.02
C THR A 625 8.36 -30.23 -2.30
N SER A 626 7.54 -29.19 -2.20
CA SER A 626 6.93 -28.53 -3.37
C SER A 626 7.81 -27.43 -3.98
N GLY A 627 8.74 -26.88 -3.22
CA GLY A 627 9.49 -25.68 -3.60
C GLY A 627 8.63 -24.41 -3.69
N VAL A 628 7.40 -24.45 -3.17
CA VAL A 628 6.47 -23.32 -3.16
C VAL A 628 6.48 -22.69 -1.77
N ASN A 629 6.92 -21.43 -1.70
CA ASN A 629 6.92 -20.65 -0.47
C ASN A 629 5.49 -20.17 -0.15
N SER A 630 5.12 -20.18 1.13
CA SER A 630 3.84 -19.64 1.58
C SER A 630 3.90 -19.25 3.07
N TRP A 631 2.91 -18.46 3.48
CA TRP A 631 2.76 -17.95 4.84
C TRP A 631 1.39 -18.32 5.38
N VAL A 632 1.32 -18.61 6.69
CA VAL A 632 0.05 -18.80 7.41
C VAL A 632 -0.65 -17.46 7.59
N ALA A 633 0.12 -16.46 8.03
CA ALA A 633 -0.40 -15.15 8.35
C ALA A 633 0.66 -14.06 8.11
N HIS A 634 0.18 -12.83 7.98
CA HIS A 634 0.99 -11.63 7.89
C HIS A 634 0.39 -10.53 8.77
N PHE A 635 1.24 -9.73 9.41
CA PHE A 635 0.85 -8.58 10.22
C PHE A 635 1.76 -7.40 9.90
N ASN A 636 1.18 -6.24 9.59
CA ASN A 636 1.88 -4.97 9.65
C ASN A 636 1.61 -4.34 11.00
N VAL A 637 2.63 -4.26 11.83
CA VAL A 637 2.57 -3.58 13.13
C VAL A 637 3.35 -2.27 13.10
N PHE A 638 2.93 -1.28 13.89
CA PHE A 638 3.58 0.02 13.96
C PHE A 638 3.83 0.50 15.39
N SER A 639 4.78 1.44 15.52
CA SER A 639 5.09 2.15 16.76
C SER A 639 5.42 3.61 16.48
N ARG A 640 4.75 4.52 17.20
CA ARG A 640 5.09 5.96 17.24
C ARG A 640 6.15 6.31 18.28
N VAL A 641 6.62 5.32 19.05
CA VAL A 641 7.55 5.54 20.17
C VAL A 641 9.00 5.45 19.69
N SER A 642 9.36 4.32 19.09
CA SER A 642 10.72 4.04 18.64
C SER A 642 10.75 2.77 17.78
N ARG A 643 11.84 2.60 17.03
CA ARG A 643 12.17 1.37 16.32
C ARG A 643 12.24 0.17 17.27
N ALA A 644 12.98 0.32 18.37
CA ALA A 644 13.08 -0.71 19.41
C ALA A 644 11.72 -1.23 19.89
N HIS A 645 10.73 -0.33 20.06
CA HIS A 645 9.39 -0.71 20.47
C HIS A 645 8.62 -1.47 19.37
N VAL A 646 8.78 -1.12 18.08
CA VAL A 646 8.12 -1.91 17.01
C VAL A 646 8.72 -3.31 16.89
N LEU A 647 10.04 -3.45 17.11
CA LEU A 647 10.70 -4.76 17.15
C LEU A 647 10.18 -5.63 18.29
N GLU A 648 9.97 -5.05 19.48
CA GLU A 648 9.38 -5.75 20.62
C GLU A 648 7.93 -6.20 20.34
N ILE A 649 7.12 -5.34 19.70
CA ILE A 649 5.75 -5.68 19.29
C ILE A 649 5.79 -6.84 18.29
N ALA A 650 6.65 -6.77 17.28
CA ALA A 650 6.81 -7.80 16.26
C ALA A 650 7.24 -9.15 16.86
N GLU A 651 8.23 -9.16 17.75
CA GLU A 651 8.67 -10.36 18.47
C GLU A 651 7.53 -10.94 19.31
N THR A 652 6.74 -10.08 19.94
CA THR A 652 5.58 -10.49 20.73
C THR A 652 4.49 -11.13 19.86
N VAL A 653 4.19 -10.55 18.68
CA VAL A 653 3.28 -11.16 17.70
C VAL A 653 3.78 -12.56 17.32
N GLN A 654 5.05 -12.70 16.94
CA GLN A 654 5.61 -14.01 16.55
C GLN A 654 5.48 -15.06 17.66
N LYS A 655 5.69 -14.69 18.92
CA LYS A 655 5.58 -15.60 20.08
C LYS A 655 4.15 -16.01 20.40
N GLU A 656 3.16 -15.15 20.15
CA GLU A 656 1.77 -15.33 20.58
C GLU A 656 0.84 -15.86 19.49
N VAL A 657 1.28 -15.83 18.24
CA VAL A 657 0.58 -16.47 17.11
C VAL A 657 0.52 -17.98 17.35
N ARG A 658 -0.67 -18.56 17.14
CA ARG A 658 -0.92 -19.99 17.27
C ARG A 658 -1.73 -20.45 16.08
N PHE A 659 -1.36 -21.58 15.50
CA PHE A 659 -2.09 -22.23 14.41
C PHE A 659 -1.81 -23.74 14.41
N SER A 660 -2.61 -24.49 13.66
CA SER A 660 -2.50 -25.94 13.50
C SER A 660 -2.57 -26.32 12.02
N ILE A 661 -1.66 -27.21 11.61
CA ILE A 661 -1.68 -27.90 10.32
C ILE A 661 -1.59 -29.38 10.67
N VAL A 662 -2.59 -30.17 10.31
CA VAL A 662 -2.72 -31.59 10.68
C VAL A 662 -2.39 -32.55 9.54
#